data_AF-A0A7D5K5V0-F1
#
_entry.id   AF-A0A7D5K5V0-F1
#
_cell.length_a   1.000
_cell.length_b   1.000
_cell.length_c   1.000
_cell.angle_alpha   90.00
_cell.angle_beta   90.00
_cell.angle_gamma   90.00
#
_symmetry.space_group_name_H-M   'P 1'
#
loop_
_entity.id
_entity.type
_entity.pdbx_description
1 polymer ?
#
loop_
_entity_poly.entity_id
_entity_poly.type
_entity_poly.pdbx_seq_one_letter_code
_entity_poly.pdbx_strand_id
1 'polypeptide(L)'
;MEEDRERRLAELFAPDLYFGAAEAWYPTDPRNYESETDDGRTIVDGFDALDGYAREVTEADGLPAPIAFYHGRFYEGTDLGVIQFWFYSAFDQFSVNFHWHDWEVLHVFFDLESEEPELFVASSHSRKVPNNEFLDPDETRPAVISEVGSHSSALGMNQERDTFQRFPLGGDIADITNSVLDLIDIPAAYGLPRDEGFALPYAVPELDGTPVYDLPELPNVTAEHLVPAELTIDPFDEYDSPPTELPTRERGLHLRSENHPDADGADGTYALEHTDAVNHIEAFTGPQLSFQFAVPRFAEDAIAGHITTTGVPWHQPRFTNPAADVTDPIHRSALSDRYELDISGTLGDVVGVLREATTSDEAPGSNGIDTRSVRVEGVARLESVPEAVPTWHGVAAFRDVPEGGHRLTVNGAGLAPYAERLDHEEDGTPTAAGADGAVISPPNEDAVKVRAGAGSDGPSVADVTVEDDFAGAVYAGRPIVGEEGGFGTYVHRNGAFTAEITDEEGEAGAFRVNPDADQTTATVADLRTGKAALAGFVDTLLSETLVQTDSVAENGIDAIDDVPTPDDTVERGDEAAAAVDEAASRVEAATNGTVDDVRNGTGDGVPNGTDGDVVNGSTGPNCPSDGSATGDVLTAANDTGDDVLTSADGTTDDVLNGTVTDDGTTATPTETDDGLLDDVDDDGEEDPFRDESTTASPEDGDGTDDAGDGTGTEGGRNGGGNGPGSDLPPGFPGLLRALEASRRQASRAAEAAENGNAEAADRRLHGLRTRLSAILDVIHRDRGRFPETFPALVEKRVAQADRRIEQALDSSS
;
A
#
# COMPACT_ATOMS: atom_id res chain seq x y z
N MET A 1 -36.76 -40.25 -8.43
CA MET A 1 -37.67 -39.09 -8.44
C MET A 1 -36.91 -37.84 -8.03
N GLU A 2 -36.33 -37.78 -6.83
CA GLU A 2 -35.48 -36.65 -6.39
C GLU A 2 -34.08 -36.71 -7.03
N GLU A 3 -33.41 -37.87 -7.00
CA GLU A 3 -32.14 -38.11 -7.74
C GLU A 3 -32.27 -37.88 -9.26
N ASP A 4 -33.42 -38.25 -9.85
CA ASP A 4 -33.68 -38.00 -11.29
C ASP A 4 -33.92 -36.52 -11.59
N ARG A 5 -34.47 -35.77 -10.61
CA ARG A 5 -34.69 -34.32 -10.71
C ARG A 5 -33.36 -33.59 -10.60
N GLU A 6 -32.54 -33.96 -9.62
CA GLU A 6 -31.21 -33.40 -9.39
C GLU A 6 -30.32 -33.58 -10.61
N ARG A 7 -30.18 -34.81 -11.14
CA ARG A 7 -29.39 -35.06 -12.36
C ARG A 7 -29.84 -34.18 -13.54
N ARG A 8 -31.16 -34.07 -13.75
CA ARG A 8 -31.71 -33.23 -14.83
C ARG A 8 -31.40 -31.75 -14.60
N LEU A 9 -31.46 -31.26 -13.36
CA LEU A 9 -31.11 -29.87 -13.03
C LEU A 9 -29.60 -29.63 -13.20
N ALA A 10 -28.76 -30.60 -12.82
CA ALA A 10 -27.33 -30.54 -13.08
C ALA A 10 -27.02 -30.50 -14.58
N GLU A 11 -27.67 -31.32 -15.40
CA GLU A 11 -27.54 -31.24 -16.86
C GLU A 11 -28.03 -29.89 -17.41
N LEU A 12 -29.09 -29.32 -16.83
CA LEU A 12 -29.65 -28.02 -17.22
C LEU A 12 -28.73 -26.84 -16.89
N PHE A 13 -28.12 -26.85 -15.71
CA PHE A 13 -27.29 -25.76 -15.20
C PHE A 13 -25.79 -25.94 -15.44
N ALA A 14 -25.35 -27.08 -16.01
CA ALA A 14 -23.94 -27.35 -16.26
C ALA A 14 -23.25 -26.18 -17.00
N PRO A 15 -22.15 -25.63 -16.44
CA PRO A 15 -21.51 -24.41 -16.93
C PRO A 15 -20.72 -24.62 -18.23
N ASP A 16 -20.54 -23.53 -18.98
CA ASP A 16 -19.44 -23.43 -19.94
C ASP A 16 -18.16 -23.01 -19.18
N LEU A 17 -17.02 -23.67 -19.44
CA LEU A 17 -15.74 -23.39 -18.79
C LEU A 17 -14.75 -22.78 -19.79
N TYR A 18 -14.21 -21.62 -19.49
CA TYR A 18 -13.24 -20.89 -20.31
C TYR A 18 -11.91 -20.78 -19.58
N PHE A 19 -10.81 -21.08 -20.27
CA PHE A 19 -9.47 -21.07 -19.70
C PHE A 19 -8.55 -20.07 -20.43
N GLY A 20 -7.48 -19.64 -19.76
CA GLY A 20 -6.42 -18.88 -20.41
C GLY A 20 -5.53 -19.75 -21.30
N ALA A 21 -4.87 -19.15 -22.30
CA ALA A 21 -3.99 -19.84 -23.23
C ALA A 21 -2.77 -20.49 -22.56
N ALA A 22 -2.38 -19.97 -21.39
CA ALA A 22 -1.28 -20.44 -20.57
C ALA A 22 -1.72 -21.42 -19.47
N GLU A 23 -3.00 -21.82 -19.42
CA GLU A 23 -3.48 -22.81 -18.45
C GLU A 23 -2.83 -24.17 -18.68
N ALA A 24 -2.35 -24.78 -17.61
CA ALA A 24 -1.73 -26.10 -17.59
C ALA A 24 -2.58 -27.14 -16.85
N TRP A 25 -3.47 -26.71 -15.96
CA TRP A 25 -4.14 -27.53 -14.96
C TRP A 25 -5.66 -27.55 -15.17
N TYR A 26 -6.09 -28.30 -16.18
CA TYR A 26 -7.51 -28.47 -16.48
C TYR A 26 -8.21 -29.46 -15.53
N PRO A 27 -9.54 -29.33 -15.30
CA PRO A 27 -10.31 -30.28 -14.52
C PRO A 27 -10.13 -31.71 -15.02
N THR A 28 -9.89 -32.65 -14.10
CA THR A 28 -9.60 -34.07 -14.37
C THR A 28 -10.25 -34.97 -13.32
N ASP A 29 -10.29 -36.27 -13.59
CA ASP A 29 -10.87 -37.27 -12.68
C ASP A 29 -9.85 -37.73 -11.62
N PRO A 30 -10.02 -37.36 -10.33
CA PRO A 30 -9.09 -37.74 -9.26
C PRO A 30 -8.98 -39.25 -9.07
N ARG A 31 -9.98 -40.03 -9.52
CA ARG A 31 -10.00 -41.49 -9.40
C ARG A 31 -8.87 -42.16 -10.18
N ASN A 32 -8.31 -41.47 -11.19
CA ASN A 32 -7.17 -41.96 -11.97
C ASN A 32 -5.86 -41.96 -11.17
N TYR A 33 -5.81 -41.23 -10.05
CA TYR A 33 -4.62 -40.99 -9.24
C TYR A 33 -4.76 -41.55 -7.82
N GLU A 34 -5.76 -42.40 -7.57
CA GLU A 34 -5.98 -43.01 -6.27
C GLU A 34 -4.87 -43.99 -5.86
N SER A 35 -4.47 -43.91 -4.61
CA SER A 35 -3.63 -44.89 -3.94
C SER A 35 -4.26 -45.37 -2.62
N GLU A 36 -3.89 -46.57 -2.18
CA GLU A 36 -4.33 -47.11 -0.90
C GLU A 36 -3.21 -46.96 0.13
N THR A 37 -3.52 -46.39 1.29
CA THR A 37 -2.60 -46.32 2.43
C THR A 37 -2.37 -47.70 3.06
N ASP A 38 -1.31 -47.84 3.87
CA ASP A 38 -1.01 -49.07 4.62
C ASP A 38 -2.17 -49.54 5.54
N ASP A 39 -3.03 -48.62 5.97
CA ASP A 39 -4.22 -48.90 6.79
C ASP A 39 -5.51 -49.08 5.97
N GLY A 40 -5.42 -49.11 4.64
CA GLY A 40 -6.50 -49.46 3.71
C GLY A 40 -7.47 -48.33 3.40
N ARG A 41 -7.05 -47.06 3.56
CA ARG A 41 -7.83 -45.88 3.18
C ARG A 41 -7.48 -45.49 1.74
N THR A 42 -8.48 -45.11 0.96
CA THR A 42 -8.27 -44.55 -0.37
C THR A 42 -7.91 -43.07 -0.24
N ILE A 43 -6.77 -42.68 -0.82
CA ILE A 43 -6.32 -41.29 -0.85
C ILE A 43 -5.93 -40.91 -2.29
N VAL A 44 -5.75 -39.63 -2.52
CA VAL A 44 -5.06 -39.12 -3.71
C VAL A 44 -3.83 -38.36 -3.20
N ASP A 45 -2.63 -38.87 -3.52
CA ASP A 45 -1.38 -38.24 -3.12
C ASP A 45 -0.90 -37.23 -4.18
N GLY A 46 -0.31 -36.12 -3.73
CA GLY A 46 0.13 -35.01 -4.56
C GLY A 46 1.17 -35.43 -5.59
N PHE A 47 2.07 -36.34 -5.24
CA PHE A 47 3.03 -36.90 -6.20
C PHE A 47 2.33 -37.76 -7.24
N ASP A 48 1.43 -38.66 -6.80
CA ASP A 48 0.68 -39.55 -7.69
C ASP A 48 -0.20 -38.75 -8.68
N ALA A 49 -0.86 -37.70 -8.20
CA ALA A 49 -1.72 -36.83 -9.00
C ALA A 49 -0.92 -35.98 -10.00
N LEU A 50 0.12 -35.28 -9.55
CA LEU A 50 0.91 -34.40 -10.40
C LEU A 50 1.68 -35.20 -11.48
N ASP A 51 2.37 -36.27 -11.09
CA ASP A 51 3.09 -37.13 -12.03
C ASP A 51 2.14 -37.87 -12.99
N GLY A 52 1.01 -38.36 -12.45
CA GLY A 52 -0.03 -39.03 -13.21
C GLY A 52 -0.67 -38.12 -14.27
N TYR A 53 -1.00 -36.89 -13.89
CA TYR A 53 -1.54 -35.88 -14.80
C TYR A 53 -0.54 -35.51 -15.90
N ALA A 54 0.71 -35.19 -15.54
CA ALA A 54 1.76 -34.83 -16.51
C ALA A 54 2.01 -35.97 -17.53
N ARG A 55 2.04 -37.22 -17.06
CA ARG A 55 2.12 -38.40 -17.92
C ARG A 55 0.93 -38.46 -18.89
N GLU A 56 -0.29 -38.27 -18.40
CA GLU A 56 -1.50 -38.35 -19.22
C GLU A 56 -1.59 -37.23 -20.25
N VAL A 57 -1.24 -36.00 -19.88
CA VAL A 57 -1.14 -34.87 -20.83
C VAL A 57 -0.15 -35.19 -21.96
N THR A 58 0.99 -35.81 -21.63
CA THR A 58 2.00 -36.20 -22.62
C THR A 58 1.54 -37.36 -23.52
N GLU A 59 0.78 -38.31 -22.97
CA GLU A 59 0.37 -39.54 -23.67
C GLU A 59 -0.95 -39.41 -24.45
N ALA A 60 -1.82 -38.46 -24.08
CA ALA A 60 -3.17 -38.32 -24.64
C ALA A 60 -3.21 -37.43 -25.90
N ASP A 61 -4.14 -37.76 -26.82
CA ASP A 61 -4.50 -36.91 -27.97
C ASP A 61 -5.54 -35.83 -27.56
N GLY A 62 -5.52 -35.36 -26.30
CA GLY A 62 -6.50 -34.43 -25.72
C GLY A 62 -6.34 -34.30 -24.20
N LEU A 63 -7.24 -33.58 -23.53
CA LEU A 63 -7.17 -33.40 -22.07
C LEU A 63 -7.38 -34.71 -21.28
N PRO A 64 -6.69 -34.90 -20.14
CA PRO A 64 -6.90 -36.07 -19.28
C PRO A 64 -8.28 -36.05 -18.63
N ALA A 65 -9.16 -36.96 -19.06
CA ALA A 65 -10.48 -37.26 -18.48
C ALA A 65 -11.25 -36.04 -17.89
N PRO A 66 -11.60 -35.00 -18.69
CA PRO A 66 -12.26 -33.82 -18.15
C PRO A 66 -13.62 -34.16 -17.53
N ILE A 67 -13.84 -33.74 -16.29
CA ILE A 67 -15.05 -34.08 -15.52
C ILE A 67 -15.43 -32.97 -14.53
N ALA A 68 -16.73 -32.84 -14.29
CA ALA A 68 -17.31 -32.05 -13.22
C ALA A 68 -18.17 -32.95 -12.32
N PHE A 69 -18.08 -32.75 -11.00
CA PHE A 69 -18.89 -33.48 -10.03
C PHE A 69 -20.03 -32.61 -9.51
N TYR A 70 -21.27 -33.07 -9.61
CA TYR A 70 -22.43 -32.30 -9.12
C TYR A 70 -23.00 -32.82 -7.81
N HIS A 71 -23.59 -31.91 -7.04
CA HIS A 71 -24.36 -32.23 -5.83
C HIS A 71 -25.53 -31.25 -5.63
N GLY A 72 -26.71 -31.77 -5.31
CA GLY A 72 -27.90 -30.99 -5.01
C GLY A 72 -28.14 -30.80 -3.51
N ARG A 73 -28.44 -29.57 -3.10
CA ARG A 73 -28.97 -29.23 -1.77
C ARG A 73 -30.31 -28.53 -1.90
N PHE A 74 -31.25 -28.85 -1.02
CA PHE A 74 -32.60 -28.30 -1.02
C PHE A 74 -32.91 -27.81 0.40
N TYR A 75 -33.22 -26.52 0.57
CA TYR A 75 -33.43 -25.92 1.88
C TYR A 75 -34.82 -26.27 2.40
N GLU A 76 -34.88 -27.06 3.49
CA GLU A 76 -36.13 -27.54 4.06
C GLU A 76 -37.07 -26.38 4.43
N GLY A 77 -38.34 -26.46 4.03
CA GLY A 77 -39.34 -25.46 4.35
C GLY A 77 -39.32 -24.21 3.47
N THR A 78 -38.42 -24.16 2.49
CA THR A 78 -38.32 -23.07 1.49
C THR A 78 -38.44 -23.64 0.08
N ASP A 79 -38.67 -22.76 -0.89
CA ASP A 79 -38.59 -23.10 -2.32
C ASP A 79 -37.17 -22.88 -2.89
N LEU A 80 -36.12 -22.80 -2.06
CA LEU A 80 -34.74 -22.64 -2.56
C LEU A 80 -34.02 -23.98 -2.74
N GLY A 81 -33.45 -24.18 -3.93
CA GLY A 81 -32.52 -25.27 -4.25
C GLY A 81 -31.15 -24.75 -4.67
N VAL A 82 -30.14 -25.60 -4.58
CA VAL A 82 -28.78 -25.34 -5.06
C VAL A 82 -28.25 -26.57 -5.79
N ILE A 83 -27.73 -26.38 -6.99
CA ILE A 83 -26.84 -27.36 -7.63
C ILE A 83 -25.41 -26.83 -7.53
N GLN A 84 -24.54 -27.62 -6.93
CA GLN A 84 -23.10 -27.38 -6.83
C GLN A 84 -22.41 -28.12 -7.96
N PHE A 85 -21.43 -27.49 -8.62
CA PHE A 85 -20.51 -28.14 -9.56
C PHE A 85 -19.09 -27.99 -9.02
N TRP A 86 -18.43 -29.13 -8.78
CA TRP A 86 -17.09 -29.23 -8.22
C TRP A 86 -16.11 -29.67 -9.31
N PHE A 87 -14.98 -28.96 -9.41
CA PHE A 87 -13.93 -29.20 -10.40
C PHE A 87 -12.63 -29.55 -9.67
N TYR A 88 -12.03 -30.68 -10.02
CA TYR A 88 -10.74 -31.10 -9.47
C TYR A 88 -9.62 -30.85 -10.45
N SER A 89 -8.60 -30.09 -10.05
CA SER A 89 -7.33 -29.97 -10.77
C SER A 89 -6.23 -30.71 -10.00
N ALA A 90 -5.27 -31.30 -10.72
CA ALA A 90 -4.18 -32.05 -10.09
C ALA A 90 -3.23 -31.16 -9.26
N PHE A 91 -3.17 -29.87 -9.58
CA PHE A 91 -2.26 -28.91 -8.99
C PHE A 91 -2.81 -27.49 -9.12
N ASP A 92 -2.52 -26.62 -8.15
CA ASP A 92 -2.68 -25.15 -8.23
C ASP A 92 -1.26 -24.54 -8.27
N GLN A 93 -0.99 -23.71 -9.27
CA GLN A 93 0.29 -23.00 -9.44
C GLN A 93 0.10 -21.49 -9.41
N PHE A 94 -0.63 -20.94 -8.43
CA PHE A 94 -0.71 -19.49 -8.25
C PHE A 94 0.59 -18.89 -7.67
N SER A 95 0.76 -17.57 -7.77
CA SER A 95 1.95 -16.87 -7.25
C SER A 95 2.17 -17.05 -5.75
N VAL A 96 1.06 -17.12 -5.00
CA VAL A 96 1.06 -16.99 -3.53
C VAL A 96 0.21 -18.06 -2.83
N ASN A 97 -0.39 -18.95 -3.63
CA ASN A 97 -1.24 -20.06 -3.23
C ASN A 97 -1.08 -21.21 -4.21
N PHE A 98 0.07 -21.87 -4.19
CA PHE A 98 0.31 -23.03 -5.03
C PHE A 98 0.36 -24.28 -4.16
N HIS A 99 -0.46 -25.27 -4.46
CA HIS A 99 -0.57 -26.46 -3.63
C HIS A 99 -0.91 -27.71 -4.44
N TRP A 100 -0.67 -28.87 -3.83
CA TRP A 100 -1.12 -30.13 -4.38
C TRP A 100 -2.64 -30.15 -4.40
N HIS A 101 -3.19 -30.60 -5.53
CA HIS A 101 -4.63 -30.70 -5.75
C HIS A 101 -5.34 -29.35 -5.70
N ASP A 102 -6.48 -29.26 -6.37
CA ASP A 102 -7.34 -28.10 -6.21
C ASP A 102 -8.80 -28.47 -6.43
N TRP A 103 -9.69 -27.81 -5.69
CA TRP A 103 -11.14 -28.02 -5.74
C TRP A 103 -11.89 -26.70 -5.79
N GLU A 104 -12.33 -26.36 -6.99
CA GLU A 104 -13.19 -25.21 -7.25
C GLU A 104 -14.66 -25.60 -7.27
N VAL A 105 -15.54 -24.66 -6.90
CA VAL A 105 -16.98 -24.87 -6.85
C VAL A 105 -17.77 -23.71 -7.44
N LEU A 106 -18.77 -24.05 -8.25
CA LEU A 106 -19.82 -23.14 -8.69
C LEU A 106 -21.14 -23.55 -8.03
N HIS A 107 -21.80 -22.62 -7.34
CA HIS A 107 -23.15 -22.80 -6.83
C HIS A 107 -24.16 -22.11 -7.75
N VAL A 108 -25.17 -22.86 -8.18
CA VAL A 108 -26.35 -22.35 -8.87
C VAL A 108 -27.53 -22.43 -7.91
N PHE A 109 -27.88 -21.30 -7.29
CA PHE A 109 -29.11 -21.16 -6.51
C PHE A 109 -30.28 -20.97 -7.47
N PHE A 110 -31.38 -21.66 -7.22
CA PHE A 110 -32.55 -21.62 -8.09
C PHE A 110 -33.84 -21.81 -7.30
N ASP A 111 -34.94 -21.30 -7.85
CA ASP A 111 -36.27 -21.47 -7.30
C ASP A 111 -36.84 -22.85 -7.66
N LEU A 112 -37.37 -23.59 -6.67
CA LEU A 112 -37.87 -24.95 -6.83
C LEU A 112 -39.21 -25.02 -7.55
N GLU A 113 -39.98 -23.92 -7.61
CA GLU A 113 -41.25 -23.86 -8.33
C GLU A 113 -41.02 -23.51 -9.81
N SER A 114 -40.25 -22.46 -10.10
CA SER A 114 -39.98 -22.00 -11.47
C SER A 114 -38.87 -22.79 -12.16
N GLU A 115 -37.92 -23.33 -11.40
CA GLU A 115 -36.65 -23.88 -11.87
C GLU A 115 -35.77 -22.85 -12.60
N GLU A 116 -35.99 -21.56 -12.34
CA GLU A 116 -35.16 -20.45 -12.82
C GLU A 116 -34.02 -20.18 -11.82
N PRO A 117 -32.80 -19.88 -12.30
CA PRO A 117 -31.71 -19.53 -11.40
C PRO A 117 -31.93 -18.15 -10.75
N GLU A 118 -31.55 -18.04 -9.49
CA GLU A 118 -31.73 -16.85 -8.64
C GLU A 118 -30.40 -16.16 -8.36
N LEU A 119 -29.33 -16.94 -8.19
CA LEU A 119 -27.99 -16.44 -7.88
C LEU A 119 -26.94 -17.45 -8.37
N PHE A 120 -25.92 -16.95 -9.08
CA PHE A 120 -24.69 -17.69 -9.33
C PHE A 120 -23.61 -17.24 -8.35
N VAL A 121 -22.87 -18.21 -7.79
CA VAL A 121 -21.72 -17.95 -6.92
C VAL A 121 -20.56 -18.83 -7.38
N ALA A 122 -19.51 -18.22 -7.90
CA ALA A 122 -18.28 -18.91 -8.28
C ALA A 122 -17.21 -18.70 -7.20
N SER A 123 -16.60 -19.79 -6.74
CA SER A 123 -15.55 -19.71 -5.72
C SER A 123 -14.34 -18.95 -6.20
N SER A 124 -13.68 -18.29 -5.26
CA SER A 124 -12.51 -17.47 -5.52
C SER A 124 -11.47 -17.69 -4.44
N HIS A 125 -10.36 -18.36 -4.80
CA HIS A 125 -9.11 -18.48 -4.05
C HIS A 125 -9.22 -18.91 -2.57
N SER A 126 -9.62 -18.00 -1.67
CA SER A 126 -9.80 -18.26 -0.24
C SER A 126 -11.23 -17.91 0.21
N ARG A 127 -11.71 -18.65 1.21
CA ARG A 127 -12.95 -18.33 1.93
C ARG A 127 -12.91 -16.99 2.66
N LYS A 128 -11.76 -16.30 2.68
CA LYS A 128 -11.58 -14.97 3.27
C LYS A 128 -11.66 -13.82 2.27
N VAL A 129 -11.71 -14.10 0.97
CA VAL A 129 -12.04 -13.10 -0.05
C VAL A 129 -13.51 -13.22 -0.48
N PRO A 130 -14.12 -12.15 -1.04
CA PRO A 130 -15.45 -12.23 -1.63
C PRO A 130 -15.46 -13.09 -2.91
N ASN A 131 -16.52 -13.87 -3.10
CA ASN A 131 -16.74 -14.67 -4.31
C ASN A 131 -17.28 -13.82 -5.46
N ASN A 132 -17.18 -14.33 -6.70
CA ASN A 132 -17.87 -13.74 -7.84
C ASN A 132 -19.35 -14.14 -7.80
N GLU A 133 -20.22 -13.14 -7.71
CA GLU A 133 -21.65 -13.37 -7.52
C GLU A 133 -22.49 -12.58 -8.52
N PHE A 134 -23.52 -13.23 -9.05
CA PHE A 134 -24.46 -12.62 -9.97
C PHE A 134 -25.90 -12.97 -9.58
N LEU A 135 -26.61 -11.98 -9.04
CA LEU A 135 -28.01 -12.05 -8.61
C LEU A 135 -28.93 -11.80 -9.81
N ASP A 136 -30.04 -12.54 -9.87
CA ASP A 136 -31.08 -12.43 -10.90
C ASP A 136 -30.55 -12.64 -12.34
N PRO A 137 -29.88 -13.77 -12.63
CA PRO A 137 -29.38 -14.04 -13.98
C PRO A 137 -30.51 -14.27 -14.99
N ASP A 138 -30.45 -13.56 -16.13
CA ASP A 138 -31.33 -13.83 -17.28
C ASP A 138 -31.00 -15.17 -17.98
N GLU A 139 -29.75 -15.64 -17.83
CA GLU A 139 -29.23 -16.84 -18.45
C GLU A 139 -29.40 -18.07 -17.56
N THR A 140 -29.89 -19.17 -18.12
CA THR A 140 -30.02 -20.44 -17.36
C THR A 140 -28.68 -21.09 -17.06
N ARG A 141 -27.70 -20.90 -17.97
CA ARG A 141 -26.37 -21.52 -17.86
C ARG A 141 -25.31 -20.47 -17.54
N PRO A 142 -24.59 -20.63 -16.42
CA PRO A 142 -23.43 -19.80 -16.12
C PRO A 142 -22.27 -20.12 -17.06
N ALA A 143 -21.45 -19.10 -17.33
CA ALA A 143 -20.11 -19.27 -17.85
C ALA A 143 -19.12 -19.04 -16.71
N VAL A 144 -18.14 -19.92 -16.59
CA VAL A 144 -17.04 -19.81 -15.63
C VAL A 144 -15.77 -19.55 -16.42
N ILE A 145 -15.08 -18.48 -16.06
CA ILE A 145 -13.77 -18.12 -16.58
C ILE A 145 -12.78 -18.47 -15.50
N SER A 146 -12.01 -19.53 -15.74
CA SER A 146 -11.02 -20.04 -14.79
C SER A 146 -9.71 -19.30 -14.97
N GLU A 147 -9.21 -18.78 -13.86
CA GLU A 147 -7.94 -18.08 -13.81
C GLU A 147 -6.76 -19.04 -14.00
N VAL A 148 -5.78 -18.63 -14.83
CA VAL A 148 -4.61 -19.45 -15.13
C VAL A 148 -3.91 -19.85 -13.83
N GLY A 149 -3.71 -21.15 -13.62
CA GLY A 149 -2.91 -21.69 -12.53
C GLY A 149 -3.59 -21.69 -11.15
N SER A 150 -4.42 -20.69 -10.82
CA SER A 150 -5.11 -20.57 -9.51
C SER A 150 -6.54 -21.08 -9.49
N HIS A 151 -7.09 -21.35 -10.68
CA HIS A 151 -8.47 -21.79 -10.94
C HIS A 151 -9.59 -20.94 -10.35
N SER A 152 -9.25 -19.79 -9.74
CA SER A 152 -10.20 -18.82 -9.23
C SER A 152 -11.21 -18.48 -10.30
N SER A 153 -12.49 -18.64 -9.96
CA SER A 153 -13.55 -18.68 -10.95
C SER A 153 -14.25 -17.33 -11.02
N ALA A 154 -14.12 -16.67 -12.17
CA ALA A 154 -14.91 -15.51 -12.55
C ALA A 154 -16.16 -15.93 -13.34
N LEU A 155 -17.19 -15.08 -13.35
CA LEU A 155 -18.43 -15.31 -14.09
C LEU A 155 -18.38 -14.62 -15.47
N GLY A 156 -19.03 -15.20 -16.49
CA GLY A 156 -19.20 -14.60 -17.82
C GLY A 156 -20.69 -14.43 -18.18
N MET A 157 -21.31 -13.35 -17.70
CA MET A 157 -22.76 -13.09 -17.80
C MET A 157 -23.13 -12.11 -18.90
N ASN A 158 -22.18 -11.28 -19.35
CA ASN A 158 -22.38 -10.34 -20.43
C ASN A 158 -22.34 -11.03 -21.83
N GLN A 159 -22.44 -10.28 -22.92
CA GLN A 159 -22.46 -10.84 -24.28
C GLN A 159 -21.14 -11.51 -24.72
N GLU A 160 -20.01 -11.09 -24.15
CA GLU A 160 -18.67 -11.64 -24.33
C GLU A 160 -18.36 -12.66 -23.23
N ARG A 161 -19.00 -13.83 -23.29
CA ARG A 161 -18.97 -14.86 -22.21
C ARG A 161 -17.60 -15.45 -21.88
N ASP A 162 -16.58 -15.19 -22.70
CA ASP A 162 -15.21 -15.63 -22.49
C ASP A 162 -14.32 -14.51 -21.91
N THR A 163 -14.88 -13.34 -21.56
CA THR A 163 -14.20 -12.24 -20.89
C THR A 163 -14.89 -11.86 -19.58
N PHE A 164 -14.12 -11.22 -18.70
CA PHE A 164 -14.62 -10.75 -17.41
C PHE A 164 -14.59 -9.24 -17.35
N GLN A 165 -15.73 -8.66 -17.00
CA GLN A 165 -15.97 -7.23 -16.93
C GLN A 165 -16.66 -6.88 -15.61
N ARG A 166 -15.89 -6.28 -14.69
CA ARG A 166 -16.37 -5.90 -13.36
C ARG A 166 -17.39 -4.75 -13.38
N PHE A 167 -17.29 -3.87 -14.37
CA PHE A 167 -18.14 -2.68 -14.51
C PHE A 167 -18.93 -2.69 -15.81
N PRO A 168 -20.13 -2.08 -15.88
CA PRO A 168 -20.83 -1.93 -17.15
C PRO A 168 -20.03 -1.05 -18.13
N LEU A 169 -19.55 -1.63 -19.23
CA LEU A 169 -18.85 -0.94 -20.32
C LEU A 169 -19.52 -1.23 -21.67
N GLY A 170 -19.38 -0.31 -22.63
CA GLY A 170 -19.84 -0.55 -24.01
C GLY A 170 -21.35 -0.70 -24.22
N GLY A 171 -22.17 -0.56 -23.18
CA GLY A 171 -23.62 -0.83 -23.22
C GLY A 171 -23.99 -2.25 -22.77
N ASP A 172 -23.01 -3.05 -22.35
CA ASP A 172 -23.20 -4.36 -21.74
C ASP A 172 -23.35 -4.25 -20.20
N ILE A 173 -23.88 -5.32 -19.60
CA ILE A 173 -23.94 -5.48 -18.14
C ILE A 173 -22.57 -5.87 -17.57
N ALA A 174 -22.37 -5.69 -16.26
CA ALA A 174 -21.24 -6.28 -15.57
C ALA A 174 -21.42 -7.81 -15.47
N ASP A 175 -20.34 -8.55 -15.26
CA ASP A 175 -20.38 -10.01 -15.06
C ASP A 175 -20.63 -10.43 -13.62
N ILE A 176 -20.67 -9.46 -12.72
CA ILE A 176 -21.01 -9.61 -11.31
C ILE A 176 -22.01 -8.53 -10.88
N THR A 177 -22.73 -8.80 -9.81
CA THR A 177 -23.63 -7.84 -9.17
C THR A 177 -23.23 -7.55 -7.72
N ASN A 178 -22.04 -8.02 -7.28
CA ASN A 178 -21.49 -7.69 -5.97
C ASN A 178 -21.50 -6.18 -5.72
N SER A 179 -21.77 -5.80 -4.47
CA SER A 179 -21.80 -4.43 -3.98
C SER A 179 -20.44 -3.77 -4.09
N VAL A 180 -20.45 -2.46 -4.30
CA VAL A 180 -19.25 -1.63 -4.36
C VAL A 180 -18.70 -1.41 -2.95
N LEU A 181 -17.38 -1.49 -2.79
CA LEU A 181 -16.70 -1.06 -1.58
C LEU A 181 -16.64 0.47 -1.55
N ASP A 182 -17.37 1.08 -0.60
CA ASP A 182 -17.50 2.55 -0.46
C ASP A 182 -16.14 3.29 -0.36
N LEU A 183 -15.08 2.62 0.08
CA LEU A 183 -13.75 3.20 0.21
C LEU A 183 -13.12 3.54 -1.15
N ILE A 184 -13.40 2.75 -2.20
CA ILE A 184 -12.57 2.69 -3.42
C ILE A 184 -13.37 2.55 -4.73
N ASP A 185 -14.70 2.64 -4.69
CA ASP A 185 -15.60 2.54 -5.85
C ASP A 185 -15.40 1.28 -6.74
N ILE A 186 -14.94 0.17 -6.15
CA ILE A 186 -14.74 -1.12 -6.83
C ILE A 186 -15.66 -2.20 -6.21
N PRO A 187 -16.39 -3.00 -7.02
CA PRO A 187 -17.14 -4.16 -6.55
C PRO A 187 -16.29 -5.13 -5.72
N ALA A 188 -16.85 -5.60 -4.60
CA ALA A 188 -16.21 -6.55 -3.70
C ALA A 188 -16.30 -7.97 -4.26
N ALA A 189 -15.50 -8.26 -5.29
CA ALA A 189 -15.35 -9.58 -5.89
C ALA A 189 -13.89 -9.81 -6.26
N TYR A 190 -13.33 -10.91 -5.76
CA TYR A 190 -12.01 -11.36 -6.18
C TYR A 190 -12.06 -11.85 -7.63
N GLY A 191 -10.95 -11.72 -8.34
CA GLY A 191 -10.78 -12.28 -9.67
C GLY A 191 -9.84 -11.42 -10.48
N LEU A 192 -9.08 -12.08 -11.35
CA LEU A 192 -8.31 -11.44 -12.40
C LEU A 192 -9.14 -11.23 -13.67
N PRO A 193 -9.62 -10.02 -13.91
CA PRO A 193 -10.02 -9.60 -15.23
C PRO A 193 -8.85 -9.72 -16.19
N ARG A 194 -8.93 -10.75 -17.01
CA ARG A 194 -8.43 -10.83 -18.38
C ARG A 194 -8.29 -9.47 -19.10
N ASP A 195 -9.20 -8.51 -18.85
CA ASP A 195 -9.28 -7.24 -19.56
C ASP A 195 -8.87 -6.00 -18.73
N GLU A 196 -8.48 -6.13 -17.46
CA GLU A 196 -8.07 -4.98 -16.62
C GLU A 196 -6.54 -4.79 -16.52
N GLY A 197 -5.77 -5.59 -17.28
CA GLY A 197 -4.36 -5.30 -17.61
C GLY A 197 -3.33 -5.59 -16.51
N PHE A 198 -3.73 -6.24 -15.41
CA PHE A 198 -2.80 -6.72 -14.39
C PHE A 198 -2.01 -7.93 -14.88
N ALA A 199 -0.70 -7.89 -14.72
CA ALA A 199 0.17 -9.00 -15.04
C ALA A 199 0.62 -9.68 -13.74
N LEU A 200 0.46 -11.00 -13.69
CA LEU A 200 0.81 -11.79 -12.54
C LEU A 200 2.07 -12.60 -12.79
N PRO A 201 3.09 -12.40 -11.96
CA PRO A 201 4.24 -13.27 -11.97
C PRO A 201 3.98 -14.53 -11.14
N TYR A 202 3.89 -15.68 -11.77
CA TYR A 202 3.69 -16.98 -11.13
C TYR A 202 4.94 -17.47 -10.40
N ALA A 203 4.76 -18.12 -9.27
CA ALA A 203 5.87 -18.79 -8.59
C ALA A 203 6.20 -20.10 -9.31
N VAL A 204 7.48 -20.44 -9.36
CA VAL A 204 7.90 -21.82 -9.61
C VAL A 204 7.79 -22.58 -8.29
N PRO A 205 6.92 -23.60 -8.17
CA PRO A 205 6.74 -24.34 -6.93
C PRO A 205 8.00 -25.17 -6.61
N GLU A 206 8.41 -25.12 -5.35
CA GLU A 206 9.58 -25.86 -4.84
C GLU A 206 9.18 -26.74 -3.65
N LEU A 207 9.95 -27.81 -3.43
CA LEU A 207 9.91 -28.61 -2.21
C LEU A 207 11.31 -28.66 -1.62
N ASP A 208 11.47 -28.20 -0.39
CA ASP A 208 12.77 -28.08 0.29
C ASP A 208 13.82 -27.34 -0.56
N GLY A 209 13.39 -26.27 -1.25
CA GLY A 209 14.25 -25.45 -2.15
C GLY A 209 14.62 -26.13 -3.47
N THR A 210 13.92 -27.20 -3.86
CA THR A 210 14.11 -27.86 -5.16
C THR A 210 12.84 -27.71 -6.01
N PRO A 211 12.91 -27.15 -7.24
CA PRO A 211 11.75 -27.07 -8.12
C PRO A 211 11.09 -28.42 -8.37
N VAL A 212 9.75 -28.46 -8.43
CA VAL A 212 9.00 -29.72 -8.55
C VAL A 212 9.40 -30.56 -9.77
N TYR A 213 9.76 -29.92 -10.89
CA TYR A 213 10.19 -30.62 -12.11
C TYR A 213 11.59 -31.24 -12.02
N ASP A 214 12.37 -30.93 -10.98
CA ASP A 214 13.68 -31.51 -10.71
C ASP A 214 13.62 -32.63 -9.64
N LEU A 215 12.45 -32.89 -9.05
CA LEU A 215 12.25 -33.92 -8.04
C LEU A 215 12.30 -35.33 -8.67
N PRO A 216 13.11 -36.27 -8.13
CA PRO A 216 13.22 -37.62 -8.67
C PRO A 216 11.93 -38.45 -8.52
N GLU A 217 11.05 -38.07 -7.59
CA GLU A 217 9.71 -38.64 -7.37
C GLU A 217 8.70 -38.25 -8.45
N LEU A 218 8.97 -37.22 -9.26
CA LEU A 218 8.11 -36.70 -10.32
C LEU A 218 8.73 -36.88 -11.73
N PRO A 219 9.04 -38.12 -12.16
CA PRO A 219 9.81 -38.37 -13.38
C PRO A 219 9.12 -37.95 -14.69
N ASN A 220 7.81 -37.75 -14.70
CA ASN A 220 7.06 -37.30 -15.87
C ASN A 220 6.83 -35.78 -15.89
N VAL A 221 7.10 -35.09 -14.78
CA VAL A 221 6.95 -33.63 -14.69
C VAL A 221 8.19 -32.96 -15.28
N THR A 222 7.96 -31.94 -16.10
CA THR A 222 9.01 -31.13 -16.72
C THR A 222 8.59 -29.67 -16.65
N ALA A 223 9.51 -28.72 -16.84
CA ALA A 223 9.17 -27.30 -16.87
C ALA A 223 8.05 -26.95 -17.87
N GLU A 224 7.92 -27.69 -18.99
CA GLU A 224 6.83 -27.51 -19.97
C GLU A 224 5.42 -27.88 -19.46
N HIS A 225 5.31 -28.59 -18.34
CA HIS A 225 4.04 -28.93 -17.70
C HIS A 225 3.55 -27.86 -16.71
N LEU A 226 4.42 -26.90 -16.36
CA LEU A 226 4.08 -25.78 -15.49
C LEU A 226 3.62 -24.57 -16.32
N VAL A 227 3.10 -23.55 -15.65
CA VAL A 227 2.84 -22.23 -16.24
C VAL A 227 4.12 -21.72 -16.95
N PRO A 228 4.02 -21.17 -18.18
CA PRO A 228 5.19 -20.79 -18.99
C PRO A 228 6.17 -19.84 -18.31
N ALA A 229 7.46 -20.02 -18.59
CA ALA A 229 8.55 -19.26 -17.97
C ALA A 229 8.46 -17.72 -18.16
N GLU A 230 7.79 -17.28 -19.21
CA GLU A 230 7.53 -15.85 -19.48
C GLU A 230 6.50 -15.21 -18.53
N LEU A 231 5.74 -16.04 -17.83
CA LEU A 231 4.78 -15.63 -16.81
C LEU A 231 5.28 -15.96 -15.39
N THR A 232 6.35 -16.74 -15.22
CA THR A 232 6.91 -17.06 -13.90
C THR A 232 8.02 -16.11 -13.49
N ILE A 233 8.17 -15.84 -12.19
CA ILE A 233 9.32 -15.13 -11.62
C ILE A 233 10.28 -16.09 -10.94
N ASP A 234 11.56 -16.01 -11.31
CA ASP A 234 12.65 -16.77 -10.71
C ASP A 234 13.99 -16.03 -10.89
N PRO A 235 14.73 -15.70 -9.81
CA PRO A 235 14.32 -15.76 -8.40
C PRO A 235 13.56 -14.48 -7.98
N PHE A 236 12.65 -14.61 -7.02
CA PHE A 236 11.76 -13.54 -6.56
C PHE A 236 12.51 -12.32 -5.97
N ASP A 237 13.65 -12.54 -5.32
CA ASP A 237 14.45 -11.54 -4.60
C ASP A 237 15.46 -10.78 -5.48
N GLU A 238 15.63 -11.16 -6.74
CA GLU A 238 16.47 -10.42 -7.71
C GLU A 238 15.73 -9.26 -8.39
N TYR A 239 14.43 -9.06 -8.11
CA TYR A 239 13.66 -7.94 -8.67
C TYR A 239 13.83 -6.67 -7.83
N ASP A 240 14.65 -5.77 -8.37
CA ASP A 240 14.85 -4.41 -7.89
C ASP A 240 13.59 -3.53 -8.09
N SER A 241 12.75 -3.85 -9.08
CA SER A 241 11.48 -3.15 -9.34
C SER A 241 10.41 -4.07 -9.94
N PRO A 242 9.11 -3.68 -9.87
CA PRO A 242 8.03 -4.50 -10.42
C PRO A 242 8.23 -4.77 -11.93
N PRO A 243 8.13 -6.03 -12.39
CA PRO A 243 8.36 -6.40 -13.78
C PRO A 243 7.41 -5.68 -14.75
N THR A 244 7.93 -5.26 -15.90
CA THR A 244 7.20 -4.45 -16.91
C THR A 244 6.88 -5.20 -18.20
N GLU A 245 7.52 -6.34 -18.46
CA GLU A 245 7.42 -7.07 -19.73
C GLU A 245 6.62 -8.38 -19.63
N LEU A 246 5.84 -8.58 -18.56
CA LEU A 246 4.99 -9.76 -18.43
C LEU A 246 3.90 -9.76 -19.52
N PRO A 247 3.69 -10.89 -20.24
CA PRO A 247 2.65 -11.00 -21.25
C PRO A 247 1.24 -10.77 -20.68
N THR A 248 0.38 -10.13 -21.46
CA THR A 248 -1.06 -10.10 -21.17
C THR A 248 -1.68 -11.47 -21.37
N ARG A 249 -2.69 -11.83 -20.58
CA ARG A 249 -3.40 -13.11 -20.75
C ARG A 249 -4.14 -13.19 -22.10
N GLU A 250 -4.15 -14.39 -22.70
CA GLU A 250 -4.85 -14.68 -23.96
C GLU A 250 -5.93 -15.76 -23.78
N ARG A 251 -6.91 -15.82 -24.70
CA ARG A 251 -7.96 -16.87 -24.74
C ARG A 251 -7.35 -18.23 -24.98
N GLY A 252 -7.66 -19.18 -24.10
CA GLY A 252 -7.34 -20.59 -24.25
C GLY A 252 -8.57 -21.41 -24.59
N LEU A 253 -8.63 -22.59 -23.98
CA LEU A 253 -9.61 -23.62 -24.26
C LEU A 253 -11.02 -23.26 -23.74
N HIS A 254 -12.05 -23.63 -24.49
CA HIS A 254 -13.43 -23.63 -24.04
C HIS A 254 -13.94 -25.08 -23.91
N LEU A 255 -14.34 -25.47 -22.70
CA LEU A 255 -14.94 -26.77 -22.39
C LEU A 255 -16.42 -26.64 -22.06
N ARG A 256 -17.17 -27.66 -22.43
CA ARG A 256 -18.62 -27.71 -22.22
C ARG A 256 -19.06 -29.13 -21.83
N SER A 257 -20.16 -29.26 -21.10
CA SER A 257 -20.65 -30.59 -20.75
C SER A 257 -20.95 -31.41 -22.02
N GLU A 258 -20.59 -32.69 -22.03
CA GLU A 258 -20.94 -33.61 -23.12
C GLU A 258 -22.47 -33.73 -23.33
N ASN A 259 -23.25 -33.41 -22.28
CA ASN A 259 -24.71 -33.40 -22.32
C ASN A 259 -25.30 -32.07 -22.82
N HIS A 260 -24.47 -31.08 -23.15
CA HIS A 260 -24.92 -29.80 -23.66
C HIS A 260 -25.51 -29.95 -25.08
N PRO A 261 -26.62 -29.26 -25.41
CA PRO A 261 -27.24 -29.34 -26.75
C PRO A 261 -26.33 -28.92 -27.92
N ASP A 262 -25.33 -28.10 -27.62
CA ASP A 262 -24.32 -27.57 -28.56
C ASP A 262 -22.89 -27.98 -28.15
N ALA A 263 -22.70 -29.23 -27.68
CA ALA A 263 -21.38 -29.71 -27.26
C ALA A 263 -20.30 -29.59 -28.36
N ASP A 264 -20.68 -29.76 -29.64
CA ASP A 264 -19.78 -29.64 -30.81
C ASP A 264 -19.28 -28.19 -31.06
N GLY A 265 -19.84 -27.19 -30.38
CA GLY A 265 -19.46 -25.78 -30.49
C GLY A 265 -18.29 -25.37 -29.58
N ALA A 266 -17.82 -26.26 -28.70
CA ALA A 266 -16.70 -26.04 -27.80
C ALA A 266 -15.40 -26.69 -28.33
N ASP A 267 -14.24 -26.33 -27.76
CA ASP A 267 -12.96 -26.94 -28.14
C ASP A 267 -12.79 -28.35 -27.57
N GLY A 268 -13.51 -28.65 -26.48
CA GLY A 268 -13.57 -29.96 -25.85
C GLY A 268 -14.81 -30.14 -24.98
N THR A 269 -15.00 -31.35 -24.45
CA THR A 269 -16.12 -31.69 -23.58
C THR A 269 -15.67 -32.24 -22.25
N TYR A 270 -16.48 -32.04 -21.20
CA TYR A 270 -16.31 -32.69 -19.90
C TYR A 270 -17.50 -33.58 -19.53
N ALA A 271 -17.22 -34.67 -18.82
CA ALA A 271 -18.22 -35.58 -18.26
C ALA A 271 -18.88 -34.99 -17.01
N LEU A 272 -20.10 -35.42 -16.70
CA LEU A 272 -20.85 -34.96 -15.52
C LEU A 272 -21.24 -36.16 -14.65
N GLU A 273 -20.70 -36.23 -13.42
CA GLU A 273 -21.02 -37.30 -12.46
C GLU A 273 -21.48 -36.74 -11.11
N HIS A 274 -22.24 -37.52 -10.35
CA HIS A 274 -22.62 -37.13 -8.98
C HIS A 274 -21.43 -37.30 -8.03
N THR A 275 -21.29 -36.43 -7.03
CA THR A 275 -20.19 -36.47 -6.03
C THR A 275 -20.06 -37.80 -5.28
N ASP A 276 -21.12 -38.62 -5.19
CA ASP A 276 -21.03 -39.99 -4.65
C ASP A 276 -19.99 -40.87 -5.34
N ALA A 277 -19.63 -40.55 -6.58
CA ALA A 277 -18.60 -41.25 -7.34
C ALA A 277 -17.18 -41.07 -6.76
N VAL A 278 -16.96 -40.04 -5.95
CA VAL A 278 -15.66 -39.69 -5.34
C VAL A 278 -15.69 -39.62 -3.81
N ASN A 279 -16.87 -39.65 -3.19
CA ASN A 279 -17.04 -39.55 -1.73
C ASN A 279 -16.33 -40.65 -0.91
N HIS A 280 -15.82 -41.71 -1.56
CA HIS A 280 -14.99 -42.74 -0.92
C HIS A 280 -13.54 -42.33 -0.69
N ILE A 281 -13.05 -41.27 -1.35
CA ILE A 281 -11.70 -40.75 -1.15
C ILE A 281 -11.62 -40.09 0.24
N GLU A 282 -10.78 -40.62 1.12
CA GLU A 282 -10.74 -40.15 2.51
C GLU A 282 -9.84 -38.94 2.73
N ALA A 283 -8.85 -38.72 1.84
CA ALA A 283 -7.94 -37.58 1.92
C ALA A 283 -7.29 -37.26 0.57
N PHE A 284 -6.98 -35.97 0.39
CA PHE A 284 -6.01 -35.44 -0.55
C PHE A 284 -4.75 -35.10 0.26
N THR A 285 -3.58 -35.58 -0.15
CA THR A 285 -2.35 -35.49 0.66
C THR A 285 -1.17 -34.98 -0.13
N GLY A 286 -0.25 -34.28 0.51
CA GLY A 286 1.02 -33.89 -0.11
C GLY A 286 1.92 -33.19 0.92
N PRO A 287 3.25 -33.18 0.73
CA PRO A 287 4.13 -32.41 1.60
C PRO A 287 3.90 -30.90 1.44
N GLN A 288 4.23 -30.10 2.44
CA GLN A 288 4.20 -28.66 2.28
C GLN A 288 5.27 -28.22 1.26
N LEU A 289 4.87 -27.49 0.23
CA LEU A 289 5.76 -26.83 -0.72
C LEU A 289 6.41 -25.59 -0.08
N SER A 290 7.38 -24.98 -0.75
CA SER A 290 8.09 -23.79 -0.30
C SER A 290 8.12 -22.72 -1.39
N PHE A 291 8.10 -21.45 -0.97
CA PHE A 291 8.37 -20.31 -1.85
C PHE A 291 9.85 -20.28 -2.25
N GLN A 292 10.14 -19.71 -3.42
CA GLN A 292 11.52 -19.46 -3.85
C GLN A 292 12.24 -18.39 -3.00
N PHE A 293 11.49 -17.54 -2.29
CA PHE A 293 12.03 -16.52 -1.40
C PHE A 293 11.90 -16.92 0.06
N ALA A 294 12.83 -16.45 0.89
CA ALA A 294 12.80 -16.66 2.33
C ALA A 294 11.59 -15.95 2.95
N VAL A 295 10.50 -16.68 3.19
CA VAL A 295 9.44 -16.25 4.09
C VAL A 295 9.92 -16.57 5.51
N PRO A 296 9.91 -15.63 6.46
CA PRO A 296 10.27 -15.95 7.85
C PRO A 296 9.44 -17.14 8.34
N ARG A 297 10.05 -18.14 9.00
CA ARG A 297 9.36 -19.40 9.38
C ARG A 297 8.01 -19.23 10.08
N PHE A 298 7.84 -18.21 10.93
CA PHE A 298 6.55 -17.93 11.58
C PHE A 298 5.46 -17.44 10.59
N ALA A 299 5.86 -16.89 9.44
CA ALA A 299 5.00 -16.54 8.33
C ALA A 299 4.81 -17.74 7.37
N GLU A 300 5.80 -18.62 7.20
CA GLU A 300 5.61 -19.90 6.47
C GLU A 300 4.61 -20.82 7.17
N ASP A 301 4.69 -20.94 8.49
CA ASP A 301 3.74 -21.73 9.30
C ASP A 301 2.30 -21.18 9.21
N ALA A 302 2.14 -19.88 8.94
CA ALA A 302 0.85 -19.24 8.74
C ALA A 302 0.32 -19.41 7.31
N ILE A 303 1.19 -19.32 6.29
CA ILE A 303 0.82 -19.49 4.87
C ILE A 303 0.78 -20.97 4.47
N ALA A 304 1.20 -21.89 5.35
CA ALA A 304 1.23 -23.34 5.12
C ALA A 304 -0.07 -23.91 4.52
N GLY A 305 -1.24 -23.36 4.87
CA GLY A 305 -2.53 -23.77 4.28
C GLY A 305 -2.60 -23.56 2.76
N HIS A 306 -1.90 -22.56 2.23
CA HIS A 306 -1.86 -22.18 0.81
C HIS A 306 -0.80 -22.92 -0.01
N ILE A 307 0.06 -23.70 0.65
CA ILE A 307 1.16 -24.43 0.01
C ILE A 307 1.24 -25.90 0.42
N THR A 308 0.19 -26.42 1.08
CA THR A 308 0.07 -27.83 1.45
C THR A 308 -0.87 -28.54 0.49
N THR A 309 -2.05 -28.95 0.97
CA THR A 309 -3.05 -29.69 0.21
C THR A 309 -4.43 -29.16 0.55
N THR A 310 -5.34 -29.23 -0.41
CA THR A 310 -6.74 -28.91 -0.15
C THR A 310 -7.41 -29.99 0.71
N GLY A 311 -8.46 -29.59 1.43
CA GLY A 311 -9.31 -30.50 2.18
C GLY A 311 -10.37 -31.17 1.31
N VAL A 312 -10.92 -32.29 1.78
CA VAL A 312 -11.95 -33.05 1.07
C VAL A 312 -13.27 -32.27 0.95
N PRO A 313 -13.82 -32.02 -0.26
CA PRO A 313 -15.01 -31.18 -0.46
C PRO A 313 -16.21 -31.52 0.43
N TRP A 314 -16.60 -32.79 0.50
CA TRP A 314 -17.78 -33.26 1.25
C TRP A 314 -17.66 -33.20 2.77
N HIS A 315 -16.50 -32.82 3.30
CA HIS A 315 -16.32 -32.53 4.74
C HIS A 315 -16.40 -31.03 5.06
N GLN A 316 -16.48 -30.17 4.03
CA GLN A 316 -16.47 -28.73 4.20
C GLN A 316 -17.87 -28.19 4.51
N PRO A 317 -18.01 -27.16 5.37
CA PRO A 317 -19.30 -26.56 5.67
C PRO A 317 -20.09 -26.14 4.42
N ARG A 318 -19.41 -25.55 3.41
CA ARG A 318 -19.99 -25.10 2.13
C ARG A 318 -20.61 -26.22 1.29
N PHE A 319 -20.17 -27.46 1.44
CA PHE A 319 -20.81 -28.60 0.78
C PHE A 319 -22.20 -28.86 1.37
N THR A 320 -22.34 -28.71 2.69
CA THR A 320 -23.60 -28.96 3.38
C THR A 320 -24.53 -27.75 3.46
N ASN A 321 -23.97 -26.55 3.51
CA ASN A 321 -24.66 -25.26 3.58
C ASN A 321 -24.07 -24.30 2.52
N PRO A 322 -24.52 -24.39 1.25
CA PRO A 322 -24.00 -23.56 0.17
C PRO A 322 -24.16 -22.05 0.39
N ALA A 323 -25.16 -21.61 1.18
CA ALA A 323 -25.38 -20.18 1.48
C ALA A 323 -24.25 -19.55 2.29
N ALA A 324 -23.35 -20.36 2.87
CA ALA A 324 -22.12 -19.86 3.49
C ALA A 324 -21.15 -19.23 2.48
N ASP A 325 -21.25 -19.59 1.19
CA ASP A 325 -20.41 -19.04 0.12
C ASP A 325 -21.02 -17.80 -0.54
N VAL A 326 -22.22 -17.35 -0.14
CA VAL A 326 -22.77 -16.05 -0.55
C VAL A 326 -22.13 -14.98 0.33
N THR A 327 -21.23 -14.20 -0.24
CA THR A 327 -20.36 -13.25 0.45
C THR A 327 -20.90 -11.82 0.42
N ASP A 328 -21.75 -11.49 -0.55
CA ASP A 328 -22.30 -10.14 -0.70
C ASP A 328 -23.54 -9.88 0.21
N PRO A 329 -23.57 -8.84 1.07
CA PRO A 329 -24.69 -8.48 1.94
C PRO A 329 -26.00 -8.24 1.20
N ILE A 330 -25.98 -7.63 0.01
CA ILE A 330 -27.18 -7.37 -0.77
C ILE A 330 -27.74 -8.69 -1.28
N HIS A 331 -26.89 -9.58 -1.78
CA HIS A 331 -27.33 -10.91 -2.23
C HIS A 331 -27.83 -11.77 -1.07
N ARG A 332 -27.14 -11.73 0.07
CA ARG A 332 -27.57 -12.39 1.32
C ARG A 332 -28.94 -11.89 1.78
N SER A 333 -29.15 -10.59 1.73
CA SER A 333 -30.44 -9.96 2.07
C SER A 333 -31.53 -10.36 1.07
N ALA A 334 -31.23 -10.38 -0.22
CA ALA A 334 -32.18 -10.80 -1.26
C ALA A 334 -32.64 -12.26 -1.07
N LEU A 335 -31.72 -13.17 -0.79
CA LEU A 335 -32.06 -14.57 -0.48
C LEU A 335 -32.84 -14.70 0.84
N SER A 336 -32.46 -13.93 1.87
CA SER A 336 -33.17 -13.91 3.16
C SER A 336 -34.61 -13.43 3.00
N ASP A 337 -34.83 -12.36 2.23
CA ASP A 337 -36.15 -11.78 1.98
C ASP A 337 -37.06 -12.68 1.13
N ARG A 338 -36.51 -13.36 0.12
CA ARG A 338 -37.29 -14.23 -0.79
C ARG A 338 -37.63 -15.58 -0.18
N TYR A 339 -36.70 -16.17 0.57
CA TYR A 339 -36.75 -17.56 1.02
C TYR A 339 -36.79 -17.72 2.53
N GLU A 340 -36.94 -16.63 3.29
CA GLU A 340 -36.99 -16.62 4.76
C GLU A 340 -35.76 -17.29 5.40
N LEU A 341 -34.59 -17.12 4.78
CA LEU A 341 -33.31 -17.64 5.29
C LEU A 341 -32.69 -16.70 6.32
N ASP A 342 -32.02 -17.27 7.32
CA ASP A 342 -31.26 -16.52 8.33
C ASP A 342 -29.78 -16.42 7.92
N ILE A 343 -29.49 -15.55 6.95
CA ILE A 343 -28.15 -15.38 6.39
C ILE A 343 -27.75 -13.91 6.18
N SER A 344 -28.29 -12.92 6.87
CA SER A 344 -27.83 -11.51 6.72
C SER A 344 -26.44 -11.27 7.35
N GLY A 345 -25.64 -10.32 6.81
CA GLY A 345 -24.28 -9.99 7.29
C GLY A 345 -23.44 -9.16 6.30
N THR A 346 -22.39 -8.45 6.78
CA THR A 346 -21.63 -7.42 6.05
C THR A 346 -20.40 -7.94 5.27
N LEU A 347 -20.05 -7.22 4.20
CA LEU A 347 -18.85 -7.43 3.38
C LEU A 347 -17.62 -6.83 4.08
N GLY A 348 -16.50 -7.58 4.09
CA GLY A 348 -15.13 -7.07 4.27
C GLY A 348 -14.85 -6.24 5.53
N ASP A 349 -14.47 -6.88 6.62
CA ASP A 349 -14.22 -6.23 7.92
C ASP A 349 -12.96 -5.34 7.93
N VAL A 350 -11.97 -5.64 7.07
CA VAL A 350 -10.79 -4.80 6.84
C VAL A 350 -10.51 -4.69 5.35
N VAL A 351 -10.29 -3.47 4.83
CA VAL A 351 -10.05 -3.18 3.41
C VAL A 351 -8.90 -2.18 3.25
N GLY A 352 -7.98 -2.41 2.31
CA GLY A 352 -6.96 -1.44 1.93
C GLY A 352 -6.56 -1.57 0.47
N VAL A 353 -5.92 -0.53 -0.08
CA VAL A 353 -5.50 -0.52 -1.49
C VAL A 353 -4.02 -0.27 -1.62
N LEU A 354 -3.31 -1.28 -2.10
CA LEU A 354 -1.91 -1.21 -2.47
C LEU A 354 -1.70 -0.23 -3.63
N ARG A 355 -0.77 0.70 -3.41
CA ARG A 355 -0.35 1.75 -4.35
C ARG A 355 1.18 1.73 -4.46
N GLU A 356 1.69 1.95 -5.67
CA GLU A 356 3.12 2.12 -5.92
C GLU A 356 3.49 3.60 -5.74
N ALA A 357 4.50 3.90 -4.91
CA ALA A 357 5.10 5.23 -4.83
C ALA A 357 6.05 5.46 -6.01
N THR A 358 6.01 6.66 -6.59
CA THR A 358 6.83 7.06 -7.74
C THR A 358 7.31 8.50 -7.58
N THR A 359 8.31 8.92 -8.36
CA THR A 359 8.76 10.32 -8.35
C THR A 359 7.67 11.24 -8.91
N SER A 360 7.45 12.41 -8.29
CA SER A 360 6.49 13.39 -8.79
C SER A 360 7.11 14.36 -9.79
N ASP A 361 6.45 14.56 -10.93
CA ASP A 361 6.81 15.61 -11.89
C ASP A 361 6.38 17.02 -11.41
N GLU A 362 5.49 17.10 -10.41
CA GLU A 362 5.05 18.37 -9.81
C GLU A 362 6.05 18.88 -8.77
N ALA A 363 6.87 17.99 -8.21
CA ALA A 363 7.92 18.32 -7.27
C ALA A 363 9.22 18.71 -7.99
N PRO A 364 9.89 19.80 -7.59
CA PRO A 364 11.24 20.08 -8.11
C PRO A 364 12.26 19.11 -7.49
N GLY A 365 13.00 18.37 -8.31
CA GLY A 365 14.04 17.45 -7.82
C GLY A 365 13.47 16.36 -6.91
N SER A 366 14.22 16.00 -5.88
CA SER A 366 13.91 14.93 -4.93
C SER A 366 13.09 15.47 -3.74
N ASN A 367 12.03 16.22 -4.04
CA ASN A 367 11.23 16.91 -3.03
C ASN A 367 9.77 16.44 -2.95
N GLY A 368 9.43 15.33 -3.58
CA GLY A 368 8.05 14.86 -3.59
C GLY A 368 7.82 13.61 -4.43
N ILE A 369 6.79 12.87 -4.04
CA ILE A 369 6.37 11.64 -4.72
C ILE A 369 4.92 11.76 -5.20
N ASP A 370 4.57 10.90 -6.14
CA ASP A 370 3.20 10.62 -6.56
C ASP A 370 2.89 9.15 -6.29
N THR A 371 1.60 8.81 -6.25
CA THR A 371 1.15 7.43 -6.13
C THR A 371 0.38 6.99 -7.36
N ARG A 372 0.48 5.71 -7.70
CA ARG A 372 -0.26 5.10 -8.80
C ARG A 372 -0.74 3.70 -8.45
N SER A 373 -1.65 3.16 -9.24
CA SER A 373 -2.01 1.76 -9.17
C SER A 373 -0.78 0.88 -9.36
N VAL A 374 -0.67 -0.18 -8.56
CA VAL A 374 0.38 -1.20 -8.76
C VAL A 374 0.20 -1.91 -10.10
N ARG A 375 1.29 -2.45 -10.63
CA ARG A 375 1.32 -3.19 -11.92
C ARG A 375 1.34 -4.71 -11.73
N VAL A 376 1.73 -5.14 -10.54
CA VAL A 376 1.76 -6.52 -10.08
C VAL A 376 0.89 -6.65 -8.86
N GLU A 377 0.32 -7.84 -8.66
CA GLU A 377 -0.41 -8.13 -7.44
C GLU A 377 0.55 -8.24 -6.24
N GLY A 378 0.04 -7.81 -5.09
CA GLY A 378 0.65 -8.06 -3.81
C GLY A 378 -0.10 -9.14 -3.03
N VAL A 379 0.42 -9.43 -1.85
CA VAL A 379 -0.17 -10.31 -0.85
C VAL A 379 -0.35 -9.50 0.40
N ALA A 380 -1.51 -9.62 1.02
CA ALA A 380 -1.80 -9.07 2.32
C ALA A 380 -2.02 -10.19 3.34
N ARG A 381 -1.62 -9.95 4.59
CA ARG A 381 -1.94 -10.83 5.72
C ARG A 381 -2.28 -10.03 6.96
N LEU A 382 -3.36 -10.38 7.64
CA LEU A 382 -3.64 -9.93 9.01
C LEU A 382 -3.17 -11.00 9.99
N GLU A 383 -2.46 -10.64 11.06
CA GLU A 383 -1.94 -11.60 12.04
C GLU A 383 -3.03 -12.47 12.69
N SER A 384 -4.23 -11.91 12.90
CA SER A 384 -5.40 -12.59 13.44
C SER A 384 -6.08 -13.54 12.45
N VAL A 385 -5.79 -13.38 11.16
CA VAL A 385 -6.29 -14.24 10.09
C VAL A 385 -5.13 -15.16 9.69
N PRO A 386 -5.23 -16.48 9.92
CA PRO A 386 -4.10 -17.37 9.67
C PRO A 386 -3.69 -17.40 8.18
N GLU A 387 -4.62 -17.12 7.27
CA GLU A 387 -4.47 -17.17 5.81
C GLU A 387 -4.03 -15.82 5.22
N ALA A 388 -3.14 -15.85 4.22
CA ALA A 388 -2.79 -14.66 3.43
C ALA A 388 -3.75 -14.53 2.25
N VAL A 389 -4.07 -13.29 1.86
CA VAL A 389 -4.97 -13.01 0.74
C VAL A 389 -4.21 -12.29 -0.37
N PRO A 390 -4.39 -12.69 -1.64
CA PRO A 390 -3.90 -11.91 -2.77
C PRO A 390 -4.65 -10.57 -2.88
N THR A 391 -3.99 -9.56 -3.43
CA THR A 391 -4.65 -8.32 -3.81
C THR A 391 -5.24 -8.44 -5.21
N TRP A 392 -6.41 -7.87 -5.48
CA TRP A 392 -6.95 -7.72 -6.84
C TRP A 392 -7.04 -6.24 -7.17
N HIS A 393 -6.44 -5.79 -8.28
CA HIS A 393 -6.35 -4.34 -8.56
C HIS A 393 -5.65 -3.52 -7.45
N GLY A 394 -4.78 -4.18 -6.68
CA GLY A 394 -4.18 -3.65 -5.46
C GLY A 394 -5.08 -3.69 -4.23
N VAL A 395 -6.36 -4.05 -4.35
CA VAL A 395 -7.29 -4.14 -3.22
C VAL A 395 -6.99 -5.40 -2.41
N ALA A 396 -6.79 -5.27 -1.11
CA ALA A 396 -6.85 -6.36 -0.15
C ALA A 396 -8.12 -6.20 0.70
N ALA A 397 -8.93 -7.24 0.82
CA ALA A 397 -10.03 -7.28 1.79
C ALA A 397 -10.05 -8.60 2.56
N PHE A 398 -10.33 -8.50 3.86
CA PHE A 398 -10.44 -9.61 4.78
C PHE A 398 -11.85 -9.68 5.35
N ARG A 399 -12.38 -10.90 5.49
CA ARG A 399 -13.72 -11.16 6.04
C ARG A 399 -13.68 -11.92 7.37
N ASP A 400 -14.68 -11.70 8.20
CA ASP A 400 -14.82 -12.20 9.56
C ASP A 400 -13.56 -11.93 10.39
N VAL A 401 -13.10 -10.68 10.37
CA VAL A 401 -11.96 -10.23 11.18
C VAL A 401 -12.46 -10.04 12.62
N PRO A 402 -11.85 -10.70 13.62
CA PRO A 402 -12.29 -10.54 15.00
C PRO A 402 -12.16 -9.09 15.48
N GLU A 403 -13.07 -8.62 16.35
CA GLU A 403 -12.90 -7.33 17.03
C GLU A 403 -11.54 -7.25 17.77
N GLY A 404 -10.86 -6.11 17.67
CA GLY A 404 -9.61 -5.83 18.38
C GLY A 404 -8.45 -5.40 17.49
N GLY A 405 -7.25 -5.39 18.06
CA GLY A 405 -6.02 -4.96 17.38
C GLY A 405 -5.43 -6.05 16.49
N HIS A 406 -5.04 -5.67 15.27
CA HIS A 406 -4.47 -6.53 14.24
C HIS A 406 -3.18 -5.94 13.69
N ARG A 407 -2.32 -6.81 13.14
CA ARG A 407 -1.15 -6.41 12.36
C ARG A 407 -1.36 -6.79 10.90
N LEU A 408 -1.45 -5.80 10.02
CA LEU A 408 -1.44 -6.00 8.58
C LEU A 408 0.01 -6.03 8.07
N THR A 409 0.30 -6.94 7.14
CA THR A 409 1.54 -6.95 6.37
C THR A 409 1.19 -7.13 4.91
N VAL A 410 1.78 -6.30 4.04
CA VAL A 410 1.59 -6.36 2.59
C VAL A 410 2.95 -6.44 1.91
N ASN A 411 3.08 -7.28 0.89
CA ASN A 411 4.30 -7.40 0.08
C ASN A 411 3.96 -7.70 -1.38
N GLY A 412 4.86 -7.38 -2.31
CA GLY A 412 4.67 -7.66 -3.74
C GLY A 412 6.00 -7.74 -4.48
N ALA A 413 6.01 -8.36 -5.66
CA ALA A 413 7.24 -8.53 -6.45
C ALA A 413 7.86 -7.16 -6.82
N GLY A 414 9.11 -6.93 -6.41
CA GLY A 414 9.81 -5.67 -6.63
C GLY A 414 9.36 -4.48 -5.78
N LEU A 415 8.46 -4.70 -4.80
CA LEU A 415 7.99 -3.69 -3.86
C LEU A 415 8.59 -3.91 -2.46
N ALA A 416 8.81 -2.83 -1.73
CA ALA A 416 9.21 -2.92 -0.33
C ALA A 416 8.06 -3.44 0.55
N PRO A 417 8.35 -4.19 1.62
CA PRO A 417 7.31 -4.70 2.49
C PRO A 417 6.66 -3.56 3.30
N TYR A 418 5.34 -3.55 3.34
CA TYR A 418 4.54 -2.65 4.17
C TYR A 418 4.01 -3.40 5.39
N ALA A 419 3.95 -2.74 6.54
CA ALA A 419 3.26 -3.31 7.69
C ALA A 419 2.76 -2.21 8.64
N GLU A 420 1.57 -2.42 9.19
CA GLU A 420 0.91 -1.49 10.11
C GLU A 420 0.14 -2.24 11.19
N ARG A 421 -0.23 -1.54 12.27
CA ARG A 421 -1.23 -2.01 13.23
C ARG A 421 -2.51 -1.20 13.09
N LEU A 422 -3.64 -1.88 13.12
CA LEU A 422 -4.99 -1.32 13.02
C LEU A 422 -5.91 -1.97 14.07
N ASP A 423 -6.93 -1.24 14.52
CA ASP A 423 -7.98 -1.78 15.37
C ASP A 423 -9.25 -1.96 14.54
N HIS A 424 -9.88 -3.12 14.65
CA HIS A 424 -11.16 -3.42 14.01
C HIS A 424 -12.28 -3.45 15.06
N GLU A 425 -13.39 -2.78 14.76
CA GLU A 425 -14.62 -2.81 15.55
C GLU A 425 -15.71 -3.57 14.78
N GLU A 426 -16.41 -4.49 15.43
CA GLU A 426 -17.51 -5.26 14.83
C GLU A 426 -18.81 -4.43 14.85
N ASP A 427 -18.80 -3.26 14.20
CA ASP A 427 -19.93 -2.33 14.13
C ASP A 427 -20.67 -2.35 12.78
N GLY A 428 -20.21 -3.21 11.86
CA GLY A 428 -20.71 -3.35 10.49
C GLY A 428 -20.07 -2.39 9.48
N THR A 429 -19.11 -1.57 9.90
CA THR A 429 -18.33 -0.68 9.02
C THR A 429 -16.95 -1.29 8.74
N PRO A 430 -16.53 -1.41 7.45
CA PRO A 430 -15.18 -1.84 7.12
C PRO A 430 -14.11 -0.93 7.72
N THR A 431 -13.08 -1.53 8.32
CA THR A 431 -11.88 -0.81 8.77
C THR A 431 -10.95 -0.55 7.59
N ALA A 432 -10.61 0.71 7.32
CA ALA A 432 -9.67 1.08 6.28
C ALA A 432 -8.21 0.86 6.74
N ALA A 433 -7.44 0.17 5.91
CA ALA A 433 -6.01 -0.06 6.08
C ALA A 433 -5.18 0.91 5.23
N GLY A 434 -4.03 1.32 5.74
CA GLY A 434 -3.18 2.34 5.13
C GLY A 434 -3.66 3.78 5.36
N ALA A 435 -2.86 4.74 4.88
CA ALA A 435 -3.20 6.16 4.98
C ALA A 435 -4.41 6.49 4.09
N ASP A 436 -5.52 6.87 4.70
CA ASP A 436 -6.80 7.11 4.01
C ASP A 436 -7.25 5.93 3.11
N GLY A 437 -6.97 4.69 3.53
CA GLY A 437 -7.27 3.49 2.75
C GLY A 437 -6.21 3.10 1.72
N ALA A 438 -5.14 3.89 1.58
CA ALA A 438 -4.03 3.62 0.67
C ALA A 438 -2.84 3.01 1.41
N VAL A 439 -2.52 1.76 1.06
CA VAL A 439 -1.29 1.08 1.47
C VAL A 439 -0.20 1.42 0.44
N ILE A 440 0.64 2.40 0.75
CA ILE A 440 1.65 2.90 -0.19
C ILE A 440 2.98 2.19 0.03
N SER A 441 3.52 1.60 -1.04
CA SER A 441 4.82 0.93 -1.02
C SER A 441 5.72 1.41 -2.17
N PRO A 442 7.00 1.77 -1.89
CA PRO A 442 7.98 2.09 -2.93
C PRO A 442 8.56 0.82 -3.60
N PRO A 443 9.08 0.92 -4.83
CA PRO A 443 9.94 -0.09 -5.42
C PRO A 443 11.16 -0.38 -4.52
N ASN A 444 11.63 -1.63 -4.49
CA ASN A 444 12.79 -2.03 -3.67
C ASN A 444 14.03 -1.17 -3.96
N GLU A 445 14.30 -0.90 -5.24
CA GLU A 445 15.45 -0.10 -5.66
C GLU A 445 15.43 1.33 -5.13
N ASP A 446 14.25 1.89 -4.85
CA ASP A 446 14.02 3.26 -4.40
C ASP A 446 13.59 3.35 -2.92
N ALA A 447 13.52 2.22 -2.23
CA ALA A 447 13.03 2.15 -0.86
C ALA A 447 14.08 2.60 0.16
N VAL A 448 13.68 3.52 1.04
CA VAL A 448 14.47 3.95 2.19
C VAL A 448 13.69 3.67 3.46
N LYS A 449 14.31 2.96 4.41
CA LYS A 449 13.67 2.68 5.70
C LYS A 449 13.74 3.89 6.62
N VAL A 450 12.63 4.59 6.80
CA VAL A 450 12.49 5.61 7.85
C VAL A 450 12.21 4.90 9.16
N ARG A 451 13.01 5.17 10.19
CA ARG A 451 12.84 4.53 11.50
C ARG A 451 13.19 5.47 12.64
N ALA A 452 12.68 5.15 13.82
CA ALA A 452 13.04 5.81 15.06
C ALA A 452 12.97 4.80 16.21
N GLY A 453 13.83 4.96 17.23
CA GLY A 453 13.74 4.21 18.49
C GLY A 453 13.41 5.17 19.63
N ALA A 454 12.59 4.77 20.61
CA ALA A 454 12.29 5.64 21.75
C ALA A 454 13.51 5.88 22.66
N GLY A 455 14.58 5.07 22.54
CA GLY A 455 15.66 5.07 23.52
C GLY A 455 15.15 4.68 24.91
N SER A 456 16.00 4.76 25.94
CA SER A 456 15.59 4.43 27.32
C SER A 456 14.73 5.51 27.99
N ASP A 457 14.79 6.75 27.49
CA ASP A 457 14.24 7.94 28.14
C ASP A 457 13.34 8.79 27.21
N GLY A 458 13.14 8.37 25.95
CA GLY A 458 12.24 9.05 25.01
C GLY A 458 10.79 8.56 25.11
N PRO A 459 9.85 9.27 24.48
CA PRO A 459 8.43 8.93 24.53
C PRO A 459 8.18 7.62 23.78
N SER A 460 7.28 6.79 24.33
CA SER A 460 6.71 5.69 23.57
C SER A 460 5.74 6.26 22.51
N VAL A 461 5.91 5.83 21.26
CA VAL A 461 5.08 6.28 20.14
C VAL A 461 3.76 5.51 20.14
N ALA A 462 2.65 6.21 20.33
CA ALA A 462 1.30 5.64 20.24
C ALA A 462 0.86 5.55 18.76
N ASP A 463 1.06 6.62 18.00
CA ASP A 463 0.69 6.72 16.58
C ASP A 463 1.79 7.42 15.78
N VAL A 464 1.94 7.04 14.51
CA VAL A 464 2.84 7.70 13.57
C VAL A 464 2.17 7.95 12.23
N THR A 465 2.37 9.15 11.70
CA THR A 465 2.00 9.55 10.34
C THR A 465 3.26 9.98 9.62
N VAL A 466 3.53 9.42 8.44
CA VAL A 466 4.58 9.92 7.54
C VAL A 466 3.90 10.58 6.36
N GLU A 467 4.15 11.87 6.17
CA GLU A 467 3.59 12.67 5.07
C GLU A 467 4.69 13.11 4.10
N ASP A 468 4.50 12.92 2.79
CA ASP A 468 5.29 13.59 1.75
C ASP A 468 4.73 15.00 1.47
N ASP A 469 5.61 15.95 1.13
CA ASP A 469 5.22 17.33 0.80
C ASP A 469 4.20 17.39 -0.36
N PHE A 470 4.29 16.48 -1.34
CA PHE A 470 3.44 16.45 -2.53
C PHE A 470 2.28 15.47 -2.42
N ALA A 471 2.54 14.21 -2.06
CA ALA A 471 1.53 13.14 -1.98
C ALA A 471 0.63 13.21 -0.73
N GLY A 472 1.03 13.91 0.33
CA GLY A 472 0.31 13.86 1.61
C GLY A 472 0.69 12.62 2.43
N ALA A 473 -0.23 12.06 3.22
CA ALA A 473 0.06 10.92 4.08
C ALA A 473 0.38 9.67 3.25
N VAL A 474 1.57 9.11 3.47
CA VAL A 474 2.06 7.88 2.83
C VAL A 474 2.05 6.68 3.77
N TYR A 475 1.99 6.95 5.07
CA TYR A 475 1.81 5.97 6.12
C TYR A 475 1.03 6.64 7.26
N ALA A 476 0.03 5.96 7.81
CA ALA A 476 -0.66 6.40 9.00
C ALA A 476 -1.10 5.18 9.80
N GLY A 477 -0.68 5.08 11.05
CA GLY A 477 -1.14 4.00 11.92
C GLY A 477 -0.26 3.82 13.13
N ARG A 478 -0.60 2.79 13.92
CA ARG A 478 0.18 2.44 15.10
C ARG A 478 1.49 1.76 14.69
N PRO A 479 2.61 2.13 15.31
CA PRO A 479 3.88 1.49 14.99
C PRO A 479 3.86 0.02 15.40
N ILE A 480 4.58 -0.80 14.63
CA ILE A 480 4.85 -2.18 15.01
C ILE A 480 5.92 -2.13 16.10
N VAL A 481 5.46 -2.15 17.35
CA VAL A 481 6.33 -2.08 18.52
C VAL A 481 7.21 -3.34 18.58
N GLY A 482 8.49 -3.20 18.23
CA GLY A 482 9.56 -4.05 18.75
C GLY A 482 9.94 -3.61 20.17
N GLU A 483 10.81 -4.34 20.87
CA GLU A 483 11.18 -4.13 22.29
C GLU A 483 11.65 -2.69 22.69
N GLU A 484 11.78 -1.75 21.74
CA GLU A 484 12.32 -0.40 21.91
C GLU A 484 11.33 0.77 21.66
N GLY A 485 10.02 0.51 21.52
CA GLY A 485 8.99 1.58 21.59
C GLY A 485 8.95 2.63 20.47
N GLY A 486 9.64 2.38 19.35
CA GLY A 486 9.70 3.28 18.18
C GLY A 486 8.93 2.76 16.96
N PHE A 487 9.25 3.29 15.77
CA PHE A 487 8.58 2.96 14.50
C PHE A 487 9.55 2.68 13.35
N GLY A 488 9.06 2.03 12.30
CA GLY A 488 9.81 1.83 11.06
C GLY A 488 8.89 1.57 9.87
N THR A 489 9.08 2.31 8.77
CA THR A 489 8.34 2.15 7.51
C THR A 489 9.25 2.46 6.31
N TYR A 490 8.89 1.98 5.13
CA TYR A 490 9.62 2.29 3.90
C TYR A 490 8.96 3.46 3.16
N VAL A 491 9.79 4.37 2.67
CA VAL A 491 9.38 5.49 1.84
C VAL A 491 10.21 5.52 0.56
N HIS A 492 9.75 6.25 -0.46
CA HIS A 492 10.48 6.40 -1.71
C HIS A 492 11.59 7.46 -1.56
N ARG A 493 12.80 7.19 -2.06
CA ARG A 493 14.00 8.05 -1.88
C ARG A 493 13.83 9.50 -2.34
N ASN A 494 13.07 9.73 -3.42
CA ASN A 494 12.88 11.07 -3.99
C ASN A 494 11.80 11.91 -3.29
N GLY A 495 11.24 11.42 -2.17
CA GLY A 495 10.26 12.16 -1.40
C GLY A 495 10.89 13.04 -0.33
N ALA A 496 10.08 13.94 0.21
CA ALA A 496 10.47 14.84 1.28
C ALA A 496 9.44 14.72 2.40
N PHE A 497 9.83 14.04 3.48
CA PHE A 497 8.87 13.52 4.45
C PHE A 497 8.82 14.32 5.75
N THR A 498 7.64 14.38 6.34
CA THR A 498 7.41 14.75 7.73
C THR A 498 6.94 13.51 8.48
N ALA A 499 7.74 13.03 9.43
CA ALA A 499 7.32 12.01 10.39
C ALA A 499 6.69 12.71 11.60
N GLU A 500 5.37 12.65 11.72
CA GLU A 500 4.61 13.10 12.88
C GLU A 500 4.35 11.91 13.81
N ILE A 501 4.55 12.12 15.10
CA ILE A 501 4.24 11.13 16.14
C ILE A 501 3.28 11.72 17.16
N THR A 502 2.48 10.84 17.75
CA THR A 502 1.74 11.12 18.99
C THR A 502 2.24 10.15 20.06
N ASP A 503 2.55 10.65 21.25
CA ASP A 503 2.90 9.79 22.38
C ASP A 503 1.68 9.27 23.14
N GLU A 504 1.90 8.37 24.11
CA GLU A 504 0.84 7.81 24.96
C GLU A 504 0.12 8.86 25.83
N GLU A 505 0.69 10.06 25.99
CA GLU A 505 0.05 11.19 26.70
C GLU A 505 -0.80 12.06 25.75
N GLY A 506 -0.79 11.77 24.45
CA GLY A 506 -1.50 12.51 23.41
C GLY A 506 -0.77 13.77 22.94
N GLU A 507 0.51 13.95 23.29
CA GLU A 507 1.31 15.09 22.83
C GLU A 507 1.95 14.78 21.47
N ALA A 508 1.93 15.76 20.56
CA ALA A 508 2.43 15.60 19.20
C ALA A 508 3.90 16.02 19.06
N GLY A 509 4.65 15.33 18.21
CA GLY A 509 5.99 15.69 17.75
C GLY A 509 6.09 15.58 16.24
N ALA A 510 7.00 16.33 15.61
CA ALA A 510 7.21 16.27 14.17
C ALA A 510 8.71 16.31 13.85
N PHE A 511 9.11 15.57 12.82
CA PHE A 511 10.50 15.40 12.39
C PHE A 511 10.58 15.45 10.88
N ARG A 512 11.55 16.19 10.36
CA ARG A 512 11.85 16.27 8.94
C ARG A 512 12.75 15.11 8.53
N VAL A 513 12.43 14.45 7.42
CA VAL A 513 13.21 13.32 6.89
C VAL A 513 13.37 13.48 5.38
N ASN A 514 14.61 13.66 4.91
CA ASN A 514 14.95 13.83 3.50
C ASN A 514 15.99 12.79 3.09
N PRO A 515 15.57 11.64 2.53
CA PRO A 515 16.49 10.59 2.13
C PRO A 515 17.50 11.05 1.07
N ASP A 516 18.77 10.64 1.20
CA ASP A 516 19.73 10.79 0.11
C ASP A 516 19.58 9.68 -0.94
N ALA A 517 20.09 9.95 -2.15
CA ALA A 517 20.06 9.01 -3.26
C ALA A 517 20.65 7.62 -2.92
N ASP A 518 21.75 7.59 -2.15
CA ASP A 518 22.46 6.35 -1.78
C ASP A 518 22.06 5.81 -0.38
N GLN A 519 21.07 6.42 0.27
CA GLN A 519 20.68 6.07 1.63
C GLN A 519 19.67 4.93 1.63
N THR A 520 19.92 3.88 2.41
CA THR A 520 19.00 2.75 2.58
C THR A 520 18.19 2.83 3.88
N THR A 521 18.58 3.71 4.81
CA THR A 521 17.92 3.90 6.10
C THR A 521 18.08 5.34 6.56
N ALA A 522 16.98 5.94 7.00
CA ALA A 522 16.92 7.26 7.63
C ALA A 522 16.41 7.11 9.07
N THR A 523 17.27 7.39 10.04
CA THR A 523 16.99 7.19 11.46
C THR A 523 16.71 8.53 12.12
N VAL A 524 15.47 8.80 12.52
CA VAL A 524 15.09 10.01 13.26
C VAL A 524 15.81 10.04 14.61
N ALA A 525 16.48 11.16 14.89
CA ALA A 525 17.20 11.40 16.12
C ALA A 525 16.29 11.94 17.23
N ASP A 526 16.62 11.64 18.49
CA ASP A 526 16.07 12.29 19.69
C ASP A 526 14.54 12.47 19.68
N LEU A 527 13.78 11.37 19.60
CA LEU A 527 12.32 11.41 19.65
C LEU A 527 11.84 12.23 20.86
N ARG A 528 10.97 13.20 20.57
CA ARG A 528 10.41 14.19 21.49
C ARG A 528 9.07 14.71 20.99
N THR A 529 8.19 15.01 21.93
CA THR A 529 6.86 15.59 21.68
C THR A 529 6.75 16.97 22.34
N GLY A 530 5.67 17.69 22.05
CA GLY A 530 5.35 18.99 22.63
C GLY A 530 5.96 20.19 21.90
N LYS A 531 5.84 21.36 22.54
CA LYS A 531 6.05 22.67 21.90
C LYS A 531 7.45 22.86 21.33
N ALA A 532 8.47 22.37 22.03
CA ALA A 532 9.87 22.45 21.60
C ALA A 532 10.13 21.60 20.35
N ALA A 533 9.60 20.38 20.30
CA ALA A 533 9.71 19.48 19.16
C ALA A 533 9.12 20.13 17.90
N LEU A 534 7.87 20.61 18.00
CA LEU A 534 7.14 21.22 16.89
C LEU A 534 7.77 22.55 16.43
N ALA A 535 8.23 23.38 17.35
CA ALA A 535 8.95 24.62 17.00
C ALA A 535 10.32 24.32 16.37
N GLY A 536 10.99 23.26 16.79
CA GLY A 536 12.23 22.75 16.21
C GLY A 536 12.02 22.29 14.76
N PHE A 537 11.00 21.48 14.52
CA PHE A 537 10.60 21.08 13.16
C PHE A 537 10.40 22.28 12.23
N VAL A 538 9.68 23.30 12.69
CA VAL A 538 9.44 24.51 11.88
C VAL A 538 10.76 25.24 11.57
N ASP A 539 11.74 25.22 12.47
CA ASP A 539 13.08 25.76 12.20
C ASP A 539 13.81 24.93 11.14
N THR A 540 13.79 23.59 11.27
CA THR A 540 14.39 22.66 10.29
C THR A 540 13.78 22.86 8.90
N LEU A 541 12.46 22.83 8.78
CA LEU A 541 11.74 23.01 7.51
C LEU A 541 12.02 24.37 6.85
N LEU A 542 12.09 25.44 7.64
CA LEU A 542 12.43 26.77 7.12
C LEU A 542 13.91 26.89 6.75
N SER A 543 14.80 26.17 7.43
CA SER A 543 16.23 26.10 7.11
C SER A 543 16.45 25.38 5.78
N GLU A 544 15.78 24.25 5.59
CA GLU A 544 15.76 23.50 4.32
C GLU A 544 15.23 24.36 3.19
N THR A 545 14.06 24.99 3.40
CA THR A 545 13.44 25.86 2.39
C THR A 545 14.35 27.02 2.03
N LEU A 546 15.08 27.59 3.00
CA LEU A 546 16.06 28.65 2.76
C LEU A 546 17.22 28.17 1.87
N VAL A 547 17.84 27.05 2.23
CA VAL A 547 19.00 26.49 1.50
C VAL A 547 18.63 26.15 0.06
N GLN A 548 17.50 25.47 -0.14
CA GLN A 548 17.03 25.15 -1.49
C GLN A 548 16.61 26.40 -2.27
N THR A 549 15.93 27.37 -1.65
CA THR A 549 15.60 28.64 -2.31
C THR A 549 16.86 29.38 -2.77
N ASP A 550 17.91 29.34 -1.96
CA ASP A 550 19.19 29.98 -2.25
C ASP A 550 19.92 29.26 -3.39
N SER A 551 19.95 27.91 -3.38
CA SER A 551 20.48 27.12 -4.50
C SER A 551 19.73 27.42 -5.81
N VAL A 552 18.39 27.42 -5.77
CA VAL A 552 17.57 27.73 -6.95
C VAL A 552 17.81 29.15 -7.46
N ALA A 553 18.03 30.11 -6.55
CA ALA A 553 18.33 31.49 -6.91
C ALA A 553 19.69 31.63 -7.62
N GLU A 554 20.69 30.86 -7.20
CA GLU A 554 22.06 30.94 -7.73
C GLU A 554 22.28 30.06 -8.97
N ASN A 555 21.75 28.84 -8.94
CA ASN A 555 22.13 27.76 -9.85
C ASN A 555 20.96 27.25 -10.71
N GLY A 556 19.73 27.73 -10.45
CA GLY A 556 18.52 27.27 -11.14
C GLY A 556 17.89 26.05 -10.48
N ILE A 557 16.72 25.65 -10.98
CA ILE A 557 15.88 24.62 -10.34
C ILE A 557 16.51 23.23 -10.38
N ASP A 558 17.29 22.92 -11.42
CA ASP A 558 17.93 21.61 -11.60
C ASP A 558 19.01 21.33 -10.53
N ALA A 559 19.50 22.36 -9.84
CA ALA A 559 20.51 22.26 -8.78
C ALA A 559 19.88 22.26 -7.37
N ILE A 560 18.57 22.07 -7.26
CA ILE A 560 17.87 22.06 -5.96
C ILE A 560 18.32 20.90 -5.05
N ASP A 561 18.73 19.78 -5.64
CA ASP A 561 19.22 18.59 -4.93
C ASP A 561 20.75 18.60 -4.73
N ASP A 562 21.46 19.56 -5.34
CA ASP A 562 22.93 19.67 -5.24
C ASP A 562 23.40 20.28 -3.90
N VAL A 563 22.48 20.56 -2.99
CA VAL A 563 22.75 21.18 -1.69
C VAL A 563 22.32 20.27 -0.54
N PRO A 564 23.17 20.06 0.48
CA PRO A 564 22.77 19.34 1.68
C PRO A 564 21.63 20.07 2.40
N THR A 565 20.50 19.40 2.57
CA THR A 565 19.33 19.95 3.27
C THR A 565 19.31 19.53 4.73
N PRO A 566 19.09 20.44 5.70
CA PRO A 566 18.90 20.04 7.10
C PRO A 566 17.65 19.17 7.26
N ASP A 567 17.77 18.11 8.05
CA ASP A 567 16.68 17.24 8.50
C ASP A 567 16.96 16.77 9.94
N ASP A 568 16.07 15.94 10.50
CA ASP A 568 16.15 15.44 11.87
C ASP A 568 16.71 14.00 11.96
N THR A 569 17.46 13.54 10.96
CA THR A 569 18.04 12.19 10.91
C THR A 569 19.49 12.15 11.43
N VAL A 570 19.91 11.02 12.02
CA VAL A 570 21.29 10.84 12.53
C VAL A 570 22.32 10.70 11.42
N GLU A 571 21.90 10.24 10.24
CA GLU A 571 22.75 10.06 9.07
C GLU A 571 23.18 11.40 8.47
N ARG A 572 22.44 12.48 8.78
CA ARG A 572 22.75 13.84 8.37
C ARG A 572 23.94 14.41 9.17
N GLY A 573 25.02 14.73 8.47
CA GLY A 573 26.25 15.30 9.07
C GLY A 573 26.27 16.83 9.16
N ASP A 574 27.39 17.38 9.65
CA ASP A 574 27.65 18.83 9.83
C ASP A 574 27.52 19.67 8.53
N GLU A 575 27.48 19.03 7.36
CA GLU A 575 27.43 19.69 6.05
C GLU A 575 26.12 20.47 5.81
N ALA A 576 24.98 19.95 6.29
CA ALA A 576 23.71 20.64 6.18
C ALA A 576 23.67 21.93 7.01
N ALA A 577 24.25 21.92 8.21
CA ALA A 577 24.38 23.12 9.04
C ALA A 577 25.28 24.17 8.37
N ALA A 578 26.38 23.75 7.73
CA ALA A 578 27.24 24.63 6.97
C ALA A 578 26.52 25.27 5.77
N ALA A 579 25.67 24.52 5.06
CA ALA A 579 24.86 25.05 3.95
C ALA A 579 23.87 26.13 4.43
N VAL A 580 23.22 25.93 5.59
CA VAL A 580 22.34 26.93 6.19
C VAL A 580 23.09 28.20 6.55
N ASP A 581 24.28 28.08 7.16
CA ASP A 581 25.12 29.23 7.52
C ASP A 581 25.62 29.99 6.28
N GLU A 582 25.95 29.29 5.20
CA GLU A 582 26.34 29.88 3.92
C GLU A 582 25.18 30.69 3.31
N ALA A 583 24.01 30.07 3.19
CA ALA A 583 22.80 30.72 2.68
C ALA A 583 22.44 31.96 3.51
N ALA A 584 22.41 31.83 4.85
CA ALA A 584 22.15 32.94 5.75
C ALA A 584 23.17 34.08 5.60
N SER A 585 24.46 33.74 5.46
CA SER A 585 25.54 34.72 5.24
C SER A 585 25.36 35.49 3.94
N ARG A 586 24.93 34.82 2.87
CA ARG A 586 24.59 35.47 1.59
C ARG A 586 23.41 36.44 1.73
N VAL A 587 22.36 36.05 2.44
CA VAL A 587 21.21 36.93 2.73
C VAL A 587 21.63 38.18 3.49
N GLU A 588 22.51 38.04 4.49
CA GLU A 588 23.04 39.18 5.24
C GLU A 588 23.92 40.10 4.40
N ALA A 589 24.81 39.54 3.58
CA ALA A 589 25.69 40.30 2.68
C ALA A 589 24.88 41.12 1.66
N ALA A 590 23.84 40.53 1.08
CA ALA A 590 22.92 41.23 0.17
C ALA A 590 22.15 42.37 0.87
N THR A 591 21.90 42.25 2.18
CA THR A 591 21.22 43.27 2.97
C THR A 591 22.15 44.42 3.36
N ASN A 592 23.38 44.13 3.79
CA ASN A 592 24.36 45.14 4.21
C ASN A 592 25.01 45.91 3.05
N GLY A 593 25.09 45.32 1.84
CA GLY A 593 25.59 46.00 0.64
C GLY A 593 24.80 47.26 0.23
N THR A 594 23.57 47.43 0.74
CA THR A 594 22.77 48.65 0.49
C THR A 594 23.07 49.84 1.42
N VAL A 595 23.85 49.63 2.50
CA VAL A 595 24.11 50.69 3.51
C VAL A 595 25.43 51.43 3.26
N ASP A 596 26.43 50.78 2.65
CA ASP A 596 27.75 51.41 2.41
C ASP A 596 27.77 52.38 1.21
N ASP A 597 26.83 52.26 0.27
CA ASP A 597 26.72 53.17 -0.88
C ASP A 597 26.15 54.56 -0.50
N VAL A 598 25.58 54.71 0.70
CA VAL A 598 25.09 56.01 1.21
C VAL A 598 26.19 56.79 1.93
N ARG A 599 27.30 56.14 2.36
CA ARG A 599 28.37 56.80 3.12
C ARG A 599 29.52 57.35 2.26
N ASN A 600 29.60 57.01 0.98
CA ASN A 600 30.69 57.47 0.10
C ASN A 600 30.31 58.63 -0.84
N GLY A 601 29.24 59.37 -0.51
CA GLY A 601 28.71 60.48 -1.32
C GLY A 601 29.01 61.90 -0.82
N THR A 602 29.81 62.10 0.23
CA THR A 602 30.12 63.46 0.76
C THR A 602 31.57 63.60 1.20
N GLY A 603 32.50 63.46 0.24
CA GLY A 603 33.89 63.89 0.40
C GLY A 603 34.11 65.26 -0.22
N ASP A 604 33.91 66.35 0.54
CA ASP A 604 34.64 67.58 0.27
C ASP A 604 34.78 68.47 1.52
N GLY A 605 36.04 68.73 1.89
CA GLY A 605 36.42 69.92 2.65
C GLY A 605 36.64 69.77 4.16
N VAL A 606 37.79 69.21 4.58
CA VAL A 606 38.43 69.58 5.84
C VAL A 606 39.46 70.68 5.56
N PRO A 607 39.58 71.70 6.44
CA PRO A 607 40.90 71.95 6.98
C PRO A 607 40.91 72.12 8.51
N ASN A 608 41.66 71.21 9.13
CA ASN A 608 42.59 71.32 10.26
C ASN A 608 42.53 72.54 11.21
N GLY A 609 42.56 72.27 12.52
CA GLY A 609 42.83 73.28 13.55
C GLY A 609 42.83 72.75 15.00
N THR A 610 44.00 72.26 15.43
CA THR A 610 44.70 72.46 16.73
C THR A 610 43.97 72.67 18.07
N ASP A 611 44.58 72.03 19.09
CA ASP A 611 44.75 72.40 20.51
C ASP A 611 43.59 72.28 21.51
N GLY A 612 43.89 71.67 22.67
CA GLY A 612 43.06 71.82 23.87
C GLY A 612 43.23 70.76 24.95
N ASP A 613 44.33 70.87 25.70
CA ASP A 613 44.63 70.26 27.00
C ASP A 613 43.47 70.37 28.05
N VAL A 614 43.38 69.41 28.98
CA VAL A 614 43.28 69.59 30.46
C VAL A 614 42.73 68.35 31.21
N VAL A 615 43.67 67.65 31.85
CA VAL A 615 43.81 67.23 33.28
C VAL A 615 42.65 66.64 34.13
N ASN A 616 43.02 65.52 34.78
CA ASN A 616 42.76 65.02 36.16
C ASN A 616 41.62 63.99 36.36
N GLY A 617 41.82 62.87 37.05
CA GLY A 617 42.99 62.42 37.82
C GLY A 617 42.79 61.01 38.42
N SER A 618 43.94 60.42 38.77
CA SER A 618 44.26 59.16 39.48
C SER A 618 43.21 58.65 40.49
N THR A 619 43.09 57.35 40.75
CA THR A 619 44.09 56.54 41.49
C THR A 619 43.98 55.03 41.22
N GLY A 620 45.10 54.39 40.86
CA GLY A 620 45.36 52.95 41.14
C GLY A 620 45.74 52.74 42.63
N PRO A 621 46.43 51.65 43.04
CA PRO A 621 47.27 50.79 42.20
C PRO A 621 47.35 49.27 42.56
N ASN A 622 48.06 48.53 41.69
CA ASN A 622 48.92 47.33 41.89
C ASN A 622 48.26 46.00 42.34
N CYS A 623 48.28 44.89 41.58
CA CYS A 623 49.41 44.09 41.02
C CYS A 623 50.32 43.48 42.14
N PRO A 624 51.00 42.30 42.00
CA PRO A 624 51.20 41.45 40.81
C PRO A 624 51.31 39.90 41.02
N SER A 625 51.39 39.20 39.87
CA SER A 625 52.37 38.13 39.47
C SER A 625 52.43 36.71 40.08
N ASP A 626 52.49 35.77 39.11
CA ASP A 626 53.44 34.63 38.94
C ASP A 626 53.20 33.26 39.59
N GLY A 627 53.23 32.23 38.72
CA GLY A 627 54.26 31.18 38.83
C GLY A 627 53.82 29.72 39.00
N SER A 628 53.75 28.99 37.88
CA SER A 628 54.50 27.73 37.59
C SER A 628 54.64 26.62 38.66
N ALA A 629 54.24 25.38 38.32
CA ALA A 629 55.12 24.19 38.13
C ALA A 629 54.50 22.82 38.55
N THR A 630 54.63 21.82 37.66
CA THR A 630 54.98 20.37 37.88
C THR A 630 54.06 19.49 38.76
N GLY A 631 53.76 18.20 38.51
CA GLY A 631 54.34 17.13 37.69
C GLY A 631 54.19 15.78 38.46
N ASP A 632 54.10 14.65 37.73
CA ASP A 632 54.10 13.20 38.09
C ASP A 632 52.77 12.47 37.80
N VAL A 633 52.63 11.60 36.78
CA VAL A 633 53.31 10.33 36.38
C VAL A 633 52.86 9.11 37.18
N LEU A 634 52.16 8.18 36.51
CA LEU A 634 52.41 6.72 36.55
C LEU A 634 51.76 6.00 35.33
N THR A 635 52.65 5.41 34.53
CA THR A 635 52.58 4.36 33.48
C THR A 635 51.98 3.02 33.98
N ALA A 636 51.63 1.95 33.25
CA ALA A 636 51.61 1.42 31.85
C ALA A 636 50.71 0.13 31.92
N ALA A 637 50.14 -0.48 30.88
CA ALA A 637 50.73 -1.21 29.74
C ALA A 637 49.57 -1.58 28.76
N ASN A 638 49.66 -1.33 27.45
CA ASN A 638 50.26 -2.16 26.39
C ASN A 638 49.80 -3.64 26.35
N ASP A 639 48.96 -3.98 25.38
CA ASP A 639 49.29 -5.07 24.45
C ASP A 639 48.73 -4.77 23.05
N THR A 640 49.51 -5.11 22.04
CA THR A 640 49.36 -4.80 20.62
C THR A 640 49.19 -6.11 19.84
N GLY A 641 48.24 -6.14 18.91
CA GLY A 641 48.12 -7.19 17.89
C GLY A 641 47.49 -6.61 16.64
N ASP A 642 48.33 -6.46 15.62
CA ASP A 642 48.09 -5.93 14.27
C ASP A 642 47.70 -7.11 13.34
N ASP A 643 46.70 -6.96 12.46
CA ASP A 643 46.65 -7.56 11.11
C ASP A 643 45.40 -7.15 10.29
N VAL A 644 45.62 -6.24 9.34
CA VAL A 644 45.21 -6.20 7.91
C VAL A 644 43.86 -6.82 7.45
N LEU A 645 42.97 -5.91 7.01
CA LEU A 645 42.04 -5.91 5.84
C LEU A 645 41.63 -7.23 5.16
N THR A 646 40.31 -7.51 5.14
CA THR A 646 39.53 -7.83 3.92
C THR A 646 38.06 -7.45 4.10
N SER A 647 37.51 -6.78 3.09
CA SER A 647 36.12 -6.35 2.86
C SER A 647 35.21 -7.48 2.34
N ALA A 648 33.97 -7.53 2.84
CA ALA A 648 32.71 -8.08 2.26
C ALA A 648 31.64 -7.93 3.37
N ASP A 649 30.67 -7.01 3.31
CA ASP A 649 29.43 -6.99 2.51
C ASP A 649 28.44 -8.14 2.83
N GLY A 650 27.19 -7.75 3.11
CA GLY A 650 26.05 -8.62 3.44
C GLY A 650 25.53 -8.54 4.88
N THR A 651 24.66 -7.57 5.18
CA THR A 651 23.85 -7.52 6.42
C THR A 651 22.40 -7.86 6.12
N THR A 652 21.99 -9.08 6.47
CA THR A 652 20.59 -9.47 6.72
C THR A 652 20.57 -10.32 7.99
N ASP A 653 20.06 -9.76 9.07
CA ASP A 653 19.32 -10.43 10.16
C ASP A 653 19.44 -9.65 11.47
N ASP A 654 18.29 -9.30 12.04
CA ASP A 654 17.97 -9.40 13.48
C ASP A 654 16.81 -8.45 13.85
N VAL A 655 15.56 -8.81 13.54
CA VAL A 655 14.38 -8.31 14.31
C VAL A 655 13.23 -9.32 14.42
N LEU A 656 13.18 -10.42 13.66
CA LEU A 656 11.95 -11.23 13.54
C LEU A 656 11.85 -12.48 14.44
N ASN A 657 12.51 -12.53 15.60
CA ASN A 657 12.47 -13.74 16.44
C ASN A 657 12.15 -13.47 17.92
N GLY A 658 10.88 -13.18 18.19
CA GLY A 658 10.32 -13.12 19.55
C GLY A 658 9.47 -14.37 19.85
N THR A 659 10.05 -15.37 20.51
CA THR A 659 9.31 -16.52 21.06
C THR A 659 8.53 -16.12 22.31
N VAL A 660 7.20 -16.25 22.31
CA VAL A 660 6.36 -16.13 23.51
C VAL A 660 5.93 -17.51 24.00
N THR A 661 6.16 -17.76 25.29
CA THR A 661 5.79 -18.98 26.00
C THR A 661 4.30 -19.01 26.33
N ASP A 662 3.65 -20.10 25.93
CA ASP A 662 2.30 -20.55 26.28
C ASP A 662 2.03 -20.52 27.80
N ASP A 663 0.99 -19.80 28.23
CA ASP A 663 0.31 -20.05 29.50
C ASP A 663 -1.21 -20.01 29.26
N GLY A 664 -1.79 -21.20 29.15
CA GLY A 664 -3.19 -21.39 28.80
C GLY A 664 -4.15 -20.88 29.89
N THR A 665 -5.23 -20.23 29.47
CA THR A 665 -6.49 -20.23 30.21
C THR A 665 -7.66 -20.08 29.24
N THR A 666 -8.40 -21.16 29.05
CA THR A 666 -9.71 -21.23 28.39
C THR A 666 -10.77 -20.47 29.20
N ALA A 667 -11.52 -19.57 28.57
CA ALA A 667 -12.77 -19.03 29.11
C ALA A 667 -13.93 -19.22 28.12
N THR A 668 -14.95 -19.94 28.57
CA THR A 668 -16.23 -20.19 27.90
C THR A 668 -17.18 -18.99 28.06
N PRO A 669 -17.99 -18.61 27.05
CA PRO A 669 -19.03 -17.60 27.23
C PRO A 669 -20.25 -18.21 27.92
N THR A 670 -20.78 -17.49 28.92
CA THR A 670 -22.03 -17.83 29.62
C THR A 670 -23.10 -16.87 29.13
N GLU A 671 -24.21 -17.43 28.67
CA GLU A 671 -25.45 -16.71 28.38
C GLU A 671 -25.99 -15.98 29.60
N THR A 672 -26.50 -14.75 29.41
CA THR A 672 -27.55 -14.22 30.27
C THR A 672 -28.61 -13.48 29.46
N ASP A 673 -29.82 -13.97 29.69
CA ASP A 673 -31.14 -13.61 29.24
C ASP A 673 -31.75 -12.42 30.04
N ASP A 674 -32.68 -11.74 29.37
CA ASP A 674 -33.84 -10.96 29.84
C ASP A 674 -33.73 -9.67 30.68
N GLY A 675 -34.40 -8.61 30.18
CA GLY A 675 -35.07 -7.63 31.05
C GLY A 675 -35.45 -6.24 30.49
N LEU A 676 -36.53 -6.16 29.70
CA LEU A 676 -37.65 -5.17 29.73
C LEU A 676 -37.42 -3.73 30.24
N LEU A 677 -37.90 -2.72 29.47
CA LEU A 677 -38.89 -1.71 29.92
C LEU A 677 -39.50 -0.87 28.75
N ASP A 678 -40.80 -0.62 28.88
CA ASP A 678 -41.81 0.00 27.99
C ASP A 678 -41.66 1.50 27.63
N ASP A 679 -42.17 1.81 26.42
CA ASP A 679 -43.04 2.93 25.96
C ASP A 679 -43.15 4.25 26.74
N VAL A 680 -42.96 5.39 26.03
CA VAL A 680 -43.95 6.51 25.91
C VAL A 680 -43.71 7.32 24.61
N ASP A 681 -44.82 7.59 23.91
CA ASP A 681 -45.06 8.44 22.72
C ASP A 681 -44.50 9.89 22.77
N ASP A 682 -44.26 10.53 21.60
CA ASP A 682 -45.24 11.41 20.89
C ASP A 682 -44.57 12.33 19.82
N ASP A 683 -45.34 12.60 18.77
CA ASP A 683 -45.42 13.73 17.80
C ASP A 683 -44.16 14.45 17.22
N GLY A 684 -44.01 14.69 15.90
CA GLY A 684 -44.91 14.60 14.75
C GLY A 684 -44.48 15.55 13.59
N GLU A 685 -44.96 15.23 12.37
CA GLU A 685 -45.15 16.05 11.13
C GLU A 685 -43.94 16.17 10.15
N GLU A 686 -43.94 15.53 8.96
CA GLU A 686 -44.69 15.81 7.70
C GLU A 686 -44.37 17.22 7.12
N ASP A 687 -44.03 17.47 5.84
CA ASP A 687 -44.40 16.89 4.53
C ASP A 687 -43.51 17.58 3.41
N PRO A 688 -43.77 17.53 2.06
CA PRO A 688 -42.85 17.00 1.03
C PRO A 688 -42.67 17.92 -0.23
N PHE A 689 -42.42 17.31 -1.42
CA PHE A 689 -42.33 17.83 -2.82
C PHE A 689 -40.96 18.36 -3.28
N ARG A 690 -40.25 17.81 -4.29
CA ARG A 690 -40.57 17.42 -5.70
C ARG A 690 -41.03 18.61 -6.57
N ASP A 691 -40.17 19.12 -7.47
CA ASP A 691 -40.35 19.07 -8.94
C ASP A 691 -39.36 19.95 -9.75
N GLU A 692 -38.82 19.32 -10.80
CA GLU A 692 -38.45 19.75 -12.16
C GLU A 692 -37.62 21.01 -12.57
N SER A 693 -36.58 20.69 -13.38
CA SER A 693 -36.33 21.13 -14.77
C SER A 693 -36.03 22.61 -15.09
N THR A 694 -34.90 22.87 -15.77
CA THR A 694 -34.90 23.28 -17.19
C THR A 694 -33.50 23.51 -17.78
N THR A 695 -33.38 23.08 -19.03
CA THR A 695 -32.30 23.18 -20.02
C THR A 695 -32.10 24.59 -20.60
N ALA A 696 -30.88 24.90 -21.09
CA ALA A 696 -30.56 25.25 -22.49
C ALA A 696 -29.45 26.33 -22.65
N SER A 697 -28.49 26.02 -23.52
CA SER A 697 -27.54 26.94 -24.18
C SER A 697 -28.23 28.00 -25.05
N PRO A 698 -27.49 29.03 -25.51
CA PRO A 698 -27.21 29.11 -26.94
C PRO A 698 -25.81 29.65 -27.34
N GLU A 699 -25.58 29.55 -28.65
CA GLU A 699 -24.37 29.65 -29.48
C GLU A 699 -23.83 31.08 -29.78
N ASP A 700 -22.56 31.09 -30.24
CA ASP A 700 -21.89 31.87 -31.32
C ASP A 700 -21.72 33.41 -31.30
N GLY A 701 -20.46 33.81 -31.58
CA GLY A 701 -20.06 35.18 -31.95
C GLY A 701 -18.57 35.34 -32.32
N ASP A 702 -18.29 35.27 -33.62
CA ASP A 702 -17.07 35.51 -34.41
C ASP A 702 -16.18 36.73 -34.04
N GLY A 703 -14.86 36.57 -34.21
CA GLY A 703 -13.85 37.63 -34.19
C GLY A 703 -12.47 37.15 -34.63
N THR A 704 -12.29 36.87 -35.91
CA THR A 704 -10.98 36.70 -36.58
C THR A 704 -10.14 37.98 -36.50
N ASP A 705 -8.81 37.90 -36.31
CA ASP A 705 -7.83 38.82 -36.90
C ASP A 705 -6.38 38.28 -36.92
N ASP A 706 -5.92 38.04 -38.15
CA ASP A 706 -4.60 38.18 -38.77
C ASP A 706 -3.28 37.75 -38.08
N ALA A 707 -2.64 36.77 -38.75
CA ALA A 707 -1.22 36.46 -38.70
C ALA A 707 -0.39 37.50 -39.47
N GLY A 708 0.72 37.93 -38.87
CA GLY A 708 1.71 38.80 -39.51
C GLY A 708 3.14 38.42 -39.13
N ASP A 709 3.78 37.66 -40.02
CA ASP A 709 5.23 37.42 -40.09
C ASP A 709 6.01 38.74 -40.32
N GLY A 710 7.18 38.87 -39.71
CA GLY A 710 8.00 40.08 -39.76
C GLY A 710 9.39 39.90 -39.14
N THR A 711 10.30 39.32 -39.92
CA THR A 711 11.74 39.18 -39.64
C THR A 711 12.49 40.52 -39.45
N GLY A 712 13.42 40.54 -38.48
CA GLY A 712 14.73 41.22 -38.57
C GLY A 712 14.83 42.71 -38.20
N THR A 713 15.66 43.04 -37.20
CA THR A 713 17.03 43.60 -37.36
C THR A 713 17.45 44.39 -36.11
N GLU A 714 18.69 44.10 -35.69
CA GLU A 714 19.61 44.79 -34.79
C GLU A 714 19.29 46.24 -34.35
N GLY A 715 19.47 46.48 -33.05
CA GLY A 715 19.52 47.80 -32.45
C GLY A 715 20.27 47.80 -31.12
N GLY A 716 21.58 47.56 -31.14
CA GLY A 716 22.44 47.79 -29.99
C GLY A 716 22.59 49.29 -29.68
N ARG A 717 22.54 49.65 -28.38
CA ARG A 717 23.37 50.69 -27.73
C ARG A 717 23.15 50.75 -26.22
N ASN A 718 24.17 50.29 -25.50
CA ASN A 718 24.81 50.84 -24.29
C ASN A 718 23.96 51.63 -23.27
N GLY A 719 23.88 51.08 -22.05
CA GLY A 719 24.97 51.28 -21.07
C GLY A 719 24.69 52.26 -19.93
N GLY A 720 24.62 51.71 -18.71
CA GLY A 720 24.82 52.42 -17.43
C GLY A 720 23.89 51.87 -16.32
N GLY A 721 24.35 51.22 -15.27
CA GLY A 721 25.69 50.84 -14.84
C GLY A 721 25.61 49.80 -13.72
N ASN A 722 26.62 48.94 -13.63
CA ASN A 722 26.82 48.00 -12.52
C ASN A 722 27.11 48.76 -11.22
N GLY A 723 26.32 48.50 -10.19
CA GLY A 723 26.81 48.41 -8.82
C GLY A 723 26.91 46.92 -8.44
N PRO A 724 27.88 46.49 -7.61
CA PRO A 724 27.93 45.11 -7.14
C PRO A 724 26.88 44.95 -6.05
N GLY A 725 25.69 44.49 -6.42
CA GLY A 725 24.57 44.29 -5.50
C GLY A 725 23.67 43.16 -6.00
N SER A 726 23.91 41.95 -5.49
CA SER A 726 23.20 40.67 -5.70
C SER A 726 22.77 40.37 -7.14
N ASP A 727 23.54 39.53 -7.85
CA ASP A 727 23.23 38.98 -9.19
C ASP A 727 22.04 37.98 -9.17
N LEU A 728 21.19 37.99 -8.13
CA LEU A 728 20.08 37.06 -7.97
C LEU A 728 18.87 37.45 -8.83
N PRO A 729 18.08 36.48 -9.34
CA PRO A 729 16.87 36.76 -10.11
C PRO A 729 15.83 37.57 -9.33
N PRO A 730 15.04 38.44 -10.00
CA PRO A 730 14.02 39.25 -9.33
C PRO A 730 13.00 38.39 -8.57
N GLY A 731 12.74 38.72 -7.30
CA GLY A 731 11.81 37.99 -6.41
C GLY A 731 12.53 37.24 -5.29
N PHE A 732 13.62 36.53 -5.61
CA PHE A 732 14.40 35.75 -4.65
C PHE A 732 14.99 36.55 -3.49
N PRO A 733 15.59 37.76 -3.69
CA PRO A 733 16.15 38.53 -2.56
C PRO A 733 15.12 38.93 -1.49
N GLY A 734 13.85 39.08 -1.87
CA GLY A 734 12.76 39.35 -0.92
C GLY A 734 12.37 38.10 -0.14
N LEU A 735 12.20 36.99 -0.86
CA LEU A 735 11.84 35.69 -0.32
C LEU A 735 12.91 35.16 0.65
N LEU A 736 14.19 35.15 0.24
CA LEU A 736 15.31 34.70 1.07
C LEU A 736 15.41 35.47 2.40
N ARG A 737 15.20 36.79 2.37
CA ARG A 737 15.17 37.61 3.59
C ARG A 737 13.99 37.28 4.49
N ALA A 738 12.84 36.96 3.91
CA ALA A 738 11.66 36.58 4.67
C ALA A 738 11.84 35.20 5.31
N LEU A 739 12.37 34.22 4.56
CA LEU A 739 12.69 32.87 5.05
C LEU A 739 13.71 32.91 6.18
N GLU A 740 14.83 33.61 6.03
CA GLU A 740 15.86 33.72 7.08
C GLU A 740 15.32 34.40 8.35
N ALA A 741 14.47 35.43 8.19
CA ALA A 741 13.84 36.09 9.33
C ALA A 741 12.82 35.19 10.06
N SER A 742 12.10 34.35 9.31
CA SER A 742 11.15 33.36 9.84
C SER A 742 11.89 32.23 10.57
N ARG A 743 12.93 31.67 9.96
CA ARG A 743 13.81 30.64 10.54
C ARG A 743 14.39 31.09 11.89
N ARG A 744 15.05 32.26 11.94
CA ARG A 744 15.57 32.84 13.21
C ARG A 744 14.49 33.01 14.30
N GLN A 745 13.24 33.18 13.91
CA GLN A 745 12.15 33.29 14.86
C GLN A 745 11.63 31.93 15.34
N ALA A 746 11.58 30.92 14.46
CA ALA A 746 11.29 29.53 14.79
C ALA A 746 12.36 28.98 15.75
N SER A 747 13.65 29.13 15.43
CA SER A 747 14.78 28.78 16.29
C SER A 747 14.64 29.36 17.70
N ARG A 748 14.35 30.66 17.83
CA ARG A 748 14.13 31.31 19.14
C ARG A 748 12.86 30.88 19.86
N ALA A 749 11.86 30.35 19.13
CA ALA A 749 10.66 29.80 19.72
C ALA A 749 10.96 28.43 20.32
N ALA A 750 11.69 27.57 19.58
CA ALA A 750 12.19 26.29 20.06
C ALA A 750 13.07 26.47 21.31
N GLU A 751 14.07 27.35 21.28
CA GLU A 751 14.90 27.68 22.45
C GLU A 751 14.06 28.14 23.65
N ALA A 752 13.01 28.94 23.42
CA ALA A 752 12.17 29.42 24.50
C ALA A 752 11.33 28.29 25.12
N ALA A 753 10.81 27.37 24.29
CA ALA A 753 10.08 26.19 24.73
C ALA A 753 11.01 25.24 25.52
N GLU A 754 12.19 24.93 25.00
CA GLU A 754 13.19 24.08 25.68
C GLU A 754 13.62 24.63 27.05
N ASN A 755 13.63 25.96 27.20
CA ASN A 755 13.92 26.62 28.47
C ASN A 755 12.68 26.74 29.40
N GLY A 756 11.56 26.09 29.08
CA GLY A 756 10.32 26.11 29.85
C GLY A 756 9.60 27.47 29.83
N ASN A 757 9.82 28.31 28.82
CA ASN A 757 9.23 29.64 28.69
C ASN A 757 8.13 29.68 27.61
N ALA A 758 7.05 28.96 27.89
CA ALA A 758 5.89 28.81 27.00
C ALA A 758 5.36 30.14 26.44
N GLU A 759 5.13 31.14 27.31
CA GLU A 759 4.58 32.43 26.87
C GLU A 759 5.47 33.14 25.84
N ALA A 760 6.80 32.98 25.98
CA ALA A 760 7.74 33.58 25.05
C ALA A 760 7.84 32.78 23.75
N ALA A 761 7.67 31.46 23.79
CA ALA A 761 7.51 30.63 22.60
C ALA A 761 6.24 31.03 21.85
N ASP A 762 5.08 31.07 22.52
CA ASP A 762 3.78 31.40 21.92
C ASP A 762 3.79 32.76 21.22
N ARG A 763 4.34 33.80 21.87
CA ARG A 763 4.45 35.13 21.24
C ARG A 763 5.27 35.11 19.95
N ARG A 764 6.30 34.27 19.89
CA ARG A 764 7.12 34.10 18.68
C ARG A 764 6.38 33.28 17.63
N LEU A 765 5.71 32.21 18.00
CA LEU A 765 4.90 31.39 17.10
C LEU A 765 3.78 32.20 16.42
N HIS A 766 3.02 33.00 17.19
CA HIS A 766 2.01 33.92 16.61
C HIS A 766 2.62 34.90 15.60
N GLY A 767 3.78 35.47 15.94
CA GLY A 767 4.48 36.39 15.03
C GLY A 767 5.08 35.70 13.81
N LEU A 768 5.31 34.38 13.88
CA LEU A 768 5.84 33.58 12.78
C LEU A 768 4.73 33.32 11.74
N ARG A 769 3.51 32.97 12.16
CA ARG A 769 2.34 32.85 11.27
C ARG A 769 2.14 34.06 10.38
N THR A 770 2.25 35.27 10.95
CA THR A 770 2.15 36.53 10.17
C THR A 770 3.25 36.65 9.09
N ARG A 771 4.45 36.15 9.35
CA ARG A 771 5.56 36.16 8.37
C ARG A 771 5.35 35.11 7.29
N LEU A 772 4.85 33.94 7.65
CA LEU A 772 4.50 32.88 6.71
C LEU A 772 3.44 33.37 5.70
N SER A 773 2.39 34.07 6.16
CA SER A 773 1.43 34.70 5.25
C SER A 773 2.07 35.71 4.30
N ALA A 774 3.04 36.50 4.79
CA ALA A 774 3.77 37.44 3.95
C ALA A 774 4.67 36.75 2.90
N ILE A 775 5.19 35.55 3.19
CA ILE A 775 5.92 34.73 2.23
C ILE A 775 4.99 34.26 1.11
N LEU A 776 3.79 33.74 1.45
CA LEU A 776 2.79 33.35 0.46
C LEU A 776 2.34 34.52 -0.42
N ASP A 777 2.13 35.70 0.16
CA ASP A 777 1.79 36.91 -0.60
C ASP A 777 2.88 37.25 -1.65
N VAL A 778 4.16 37.03 -1.32
CA VAL A 778 5.28 37.23 -2.25
C VAL A 778 5.24 36.18 -3.35
N ILE A 779 5.08 34.90 -3.01
CA ILE A 779 5.00 33.79 -3.98
C ILE A 779 3.84 34.00 -4.95
N HIS A 780 2.64 34.29 -4.46
CA HIS A 780 1.46 34.49 -5.31
C HIS A 780 1.59 35.74 -6.20
N ARG A 781 2.11 36.85 -5.67
CA ARG A 781 2.29 38.09 -6.45
C ARG A 781 3.32 37.93 -7.56
N ASP A 782 4.41 37.23 -7.27
CA ASP A 782 5.57 37.11 -8.15
C ASP A 782 5.69 35.73 -8.81
N ARG A 783 4.62 34.91 -8.82
CA ARG A 783 4.63 33.49 -9.26
C ARG A 783 5.34 33.25 -10.59
N GLY A 784 5.04 34.05 -11.61
CA GLY A 784 5.66 33.93 -12.94
C GLY A 784 7.14 34.38 -13.03
N ARG A 785 7.77 34.75 -11.92
CA ARG A 785 9.21 35.04 -11.83
C ARG A 785 10.02 33.89 -11.26
N PHE A 786 9.35 32.87 -10.73
CA PHE A 786 9.98 31.67 -10.20
C PHE A 786 9.91 30.53 -11.24
N PRO A 787 10.80 29.52 -11.16
CA PRO A 787 10.63 28.26 -11.89
C PRO A 787 9.26 27.65 -11.63
N GLU A 788 8.72 26.90 -12.58
CA GLU A 788 7.30 26.48 -12.59
C GLU A 788 6.85 25.71 -11.34
N THR A 789 7.64 24.74 -10.89
CA THR A 789 7.35 23.87 -9.73
C THR A 789 7.75 24.49 -8.39
N PHE A 790 8.63 25.51 -8.39
CA PHE A 790 9.17 26.12 -7.17
C PHE A 790 8.11 26.80 -6.26
N PRO A 791 7.14 27.58 -6.79
CA PRO A 791 6.05 28.13 -5.99
C PRO A 791 5.27 27.07 -5.20
N ALA A 792 4.99 25.91 -5.82
CA ALA A 792 4.22 24.85 -5.20
C ALA A 792 4.97 24.24 -3.99
N LEU A 793 6.28 24.04 -4.12
CA LEU A 793 7.16 23.61 -3.03
C LEU A 793 7.05 24.56 -1.82
N VAL A 794 7.23 25.86 -2.04
CA VAL A 794 7.18 26.85 -0.94
C VAL A 794 5.78 26.94 -0.34
N GLU A 795 4.73 26.90 -1.16
CA GLU A 795 3.33 26.92 -0.71
C GLU A 795 3.02 25.72 0.21
N LYS A 796 3.41 24.50 -0.18
CA LYS A 796 3.20 23.27 0.60
C LYS A 796 3.95 23.29 1.94
N ARG A 797 5.23 23.68 1.95
CA ARG A 797 6.03 23.76 3.19
C ARG A 797 5.56 24.86 4.12
N VAL A 798 5.10 26.00 3.60
CA VAL A 798 4.51 27.05 4.45
C VAL A 798 3.21 26.55 5.08
N ALA A 799 2.40 25.78 4.37
CA ALA A 799 1.19 25.18 4.94
C ALA A 799 1.53 24.18 6.05
N GLN A 800 2.52 23.30 5.86
CA GLN A 800 3.00 22.42 6.92
C GLN A 800 3.52 23.21 8.13
N ALA A 801 4.33 24.25 7.91
CA ALA A 801 4.83 25.10 8.99
C ALA A 801 3.68 25.75 9.79
N ASP A 802 2.62 26.24 9.12
CA ASP A 802 1.46 26.82 9.81
C ASP A 802 0.71 25.76 10.63
N ARG A 803 0.50 24.54 10.08
CA ARG A 803 -0.09 23.42 10.83
C ARG A 803 0.71 23.09 12.10
N ARG A 804 2.04 22.97 12.00
CA ARG A 804 2.90 22.66 13.16
C ARG A 804 2.98 23.80 14.17
N ILE A 805 2.86 25.05 13.72
CA ILE A 805 2.73 26.19 14.63
C ILE A 805 1.42 26.12 15.41
N GLU A 806 0.31 25.74 14.79
CA GLU A 806 -0.98 25.57 15.50
C GLU A 806 -0.89 24.47 16.55
N GLN A 807 -0.39 23.28 16.17
CA GLN A 807 -0.15 22.19 17.12
C GLN A 807 0.78 22.63 18.28
N ALA A 808 1.84 23.37 17.98
CA ALA A 808 2.76 23.87 19.01
C ALA A 808 2.09 24.87 19.95
N LEU A 809 1.11 25.66 19.49
CA LEU A 809 0.38 26.60 20.34
C LEU A 809 -0.58 25.87 21.28
N ASP A 810 -1.15 24.76 20.82
CA ASP A 810 -2.08 23.93 21.59
C ASP A 810 -1.38 22.94 22.54
N SER A 811 -0.13 22.57 22.25
CA SER A 811 0.66 21.64 23.06
C SER A 811 1.09 22.24 24.41
N SER A 812 1.35 21.36 25.38
CA SER A 812 1.95 21.76 26.64
C SER A 812 3.44 22.16 26.46
N SER A 813 3.98 22.83 27.49
CA SER A 813 5.28 23.52 27.45
C SER A 813 6.46 22.66 27.81
#